data_AF-R5DTK6-F1
#
_entry.id   AF-R5DTK6-F1
#
_cell.length_a   1.000
_cell.length_b   1.000
_cell.length_c   1.000
_cell.angle_alpha   90.00
_cell.angle_beta   90.00
_cell.angle_gamma   90.00
#
_symmetry.space_group_name_H-M   'P 1'
#
loop_
_entity.id
_entity.type
_entity.pdbx_description
1 polymer ?
#
loop_
_entity_poly.entity_id
_entity_poly.type
_entity_poly.pdbx_seq_one_letter_code
_entity_poly.pdbx_strand_id
1 'polypeptide(L)'
;MDIKKITLILAAMFFVTSTCQAEDVTPILTARKRPEPIKTKLLVDDENQINLDNSEIVIPEEELPLVFKPYQPAKGEVVFSYTKNWINAIDPTATTNKAGSYLPGARGANQLVIYTPNYGVRTNTNEFGAEAVVEDNTVTELSGADSYIPANGIVLSGHGKAKNWINSSIKVGTKIYIDKDANLVYTYTTSESYIFESEKKIAEAEQMLQYYRTISPDYNWKVPYSYINDARDYVKKARKTPDEVQKYSQLAIEASNDALKSVLPYKANELKGVWIRPTEKSEQEIVSTLNQIKQAGIDNIFLETYYHGKTIFPSQTMTAYGFTPQYEQFQGFDPLAIWIREAHKRNIKIHTWFETFYAGVQNPKDNPQSILAMNPSWGNKLKKDINSFEPSKSTSEHNGYFLDPANPYVQDFLLKLATEIVTTYRPDGINIDYIRYPNTVSSNDATSWGYTDYARNDFKSIYGVDPASLTKNDPLWQDWCNYRREKVTDMVKKIGCLGRQTHTYISAVIFPDRQTALDNKQQDWKTWSTRDYLDGFTPLFLTCDSKTANKMMTDVISAKSAKTDFYAGLFVTFMGGSDEDLIRQIHEARKLNAKGVILFDYAHLNNKYINTLSTSVFAPNAPIKSQQIIAQPKIQPSQKHKGWWVFSKD
;
A
#
# COMPACT_ATOMS: atom_id res chain seq x y z
N MET A 1 34.71 -26.61 33.84
CA MET A 1 34.20 -25.37 33.22
C MET A 1 34.65 -24.23 34.11
N ASP A 2 35.52 -23.37 33.60
CA ASP A 2 36.47 -22.59 34.42
C ASP A 2 35.81 -21.35 35.06
N ILE A 3 35.94 -21.21 36.38
CA ILE A 3 35.32 -20.16 37.21
C ILE A 3 35.69 -18.75 36.71
N LYS A 4 36.86 -18.62 36.09
CA LYS A 4 37.32 -17.36 35.46
C LYS A 4 36.45 -16.88 34.30
N LYS A 5 35.77 -17.77 33.56
CA LYS A 5 34.84 -17.37 32.48
C LYS A 5 33.50 -16.85 33.03
N ILE A 6 33.06 -17.33 34.19
CA ILE A 6 31.82 -16.87 34.84
C ILE A 6 32.04 -15.48 35.45
N THR A 7 33.21 -15.22 36.03
CA THR A 7 33.55 -13.88 36.57
C THR A 7 33.69 -12.82 35.47
N LEU A 8 34.18 -13.20 34.28
CA LEU A 8 34.31 -12.27 33.15
C LEU A 8 32.94 -11.91 32.52
N ILE A 9 32.00 -12.85 32.51
CA ILE A 9 30.63 -12.62 32.00
C ILE A 9 29.82 -11.76 32.99
N LEU A 10 29.99 -11.97 34.30
CA LEU A 10 29.37 -11.13 35.32
C LEU A 10 29.97 -9.71 35.38
N ALA A 11 31.27 -9.56 35.14
CA ALA A 11 31.92 -8.24 35.04
C ALA A 11 31.46 -7.46 33.81
N ALA A 12 31.21 -8.14 32.68
CA ALA A 12 30.62 -7.52 31.49
C ALA A 12 29.17 -7.07 31.73
N MET A 13 28.37 -7.83 32.50
CA MET A 13 27.00 -7.40 32.87
C MET A 13 26.98 -6.20 33.83
N PHE A 14 27.98 -6.03 34.70
CA PHE A 14 28.07 -4.88 35.61
C PHE A 14 28.64 -3.60 34.96
N PHE A 15 29.44 -3.73 33.89
CA PHE A 15 29.90 -2.58 33.10
C PHE A 15 28.85 -2.07 32.09
N VAL A 16 27.85 -2.89 31.75
CA VAL A 16 26.73 -2.48 30.87
C VAL A 16 25.71 -1.58 31.59
N THR A 17 25.75 -1.49 32.93
CA THR A 17 24.81 -0.69 33.73
C THR A 17 25.38 0.63 34.26
N SER A 18 26.62 0.99 33.94
CA SER A 18 27.31 2.15 34.56
C SER A 18 27.92 3.18 33.59
N THR A 19 27.71 3.06 32.28
CA THR A 19 28.00 4.15 31.32
C THR A 19 26.74 4.59 30.58
N CYS A 20 25.77 5.07 31.36
CA CYS A 20 24.77 6.01 30.89
C CYS A 20 24.45 6.90 32.10
N GLN A 21 25.41 7.74 32.48
CA GLN A 21 25.07 8.87 33.33
C GLN A 21 24.18 9.78 32.51
N ALA A 22 22.95 9.95 33.01
CA ALA A 22 22.07 11.00 32.58
C ALA A 22 22.78 12.34 32.80
N GLU A 23 23.17 13.01 31.71
CA GLU A 23 23.36 14.45 31.77
C GLU A 23 21.97 15.07 31.93
N ASP A 24 21.82 15.88 32.98
CA ASP A 24 20.62 16.68 33.26
C ASP A 24 20.25 17.52 32.03
N VAL A 25 19.26 17.05 31.28
CA VAL A 25 18.70 17.81 30.16
C VAL A 25 17.77 18.87 30.73
N THR A 26 18.28 20.08 30.89
CA THR A 26 17.45 21.27 31.07
C THR A 26 16.75 21.57 29.74
N PRO A 27 15.42 21.66 29.66
CA PRO A 27 14.74 21.99 28.41
C PRO A 27 14.87 23.50 28.15
N ILE A 28 15.88 23.92 27.39
CA ILE A 28 15.92 25.26 26.81
C ILE A 28 15.01 25.28 25.58
N LEU A 29 13.73 25.58 25.80
CA LEU A 29 12.79 25.99 24.76
C LEU A 29 13.17 27.41 24.32
N THR A 30 13.79 27.55 23.15
CA THR A 30 14.01 28.86 22.52
C THR A 30 12.72 29.35 21.88
N ALA A 31 11.97 30.17 22.62
CA ALA A 31 10.84 30.93 22.09
C ALA A 31 11.36 31.96 21.07
N ARG A 32 11.06 31.77 19.78
CA ARG A 32 11.24 32.81 18.76
C ARG A 32 10.13 33.85 18.89
N LYS A 33 10.52 35.12 19.05
CA LYS A 33 9.64 36.31 19.01
C LYS A 33 8.84 36.35 17.68
N ARG A 34 7.54 36.60 17.80
CA ARG A 34 6.60 36.95 16.72
C ARG A 34 6.97 38.30 16.08
N PRO A 35 6.92 38.46 14.75
CA PRO A 35 6.74 39.77 14.12
C PRO A 35 5.25 40.17 14.17
N GLU A 36 4.98 41.45 14.41
CA GLU A 36 3.64 42.06 14.39
C GLU A 36 2.99 42.03 12.98
N PRO A 37 1.65 41.98 12.89
CA PRO A 37 0.96 41.99 11.62
C PRO A 37 0.90 43.40 11.01
N ILE A 38 1.48 43.53 9.80
CA ILE A 38 1.29 44.69 8.94
C ILE A 38 -0.18 44.72 8.49
N LYS A 39 -0.90 45.80 8.84
CA LYS A 39 -2.23 46.10 8.33
C LYS A 39 -2.11 46.58 6.88
N THR A 40 -2.52 45.74 5.92
CA THR A 40 -2.73 46.19 4.53
C THR A 40 -4.19 46.59 4.37
N LYS A 41 -4.41 47.88 4.11
CA LYS A 41 -5.69 48.49 3.72
C LYS A 41 -6.08 47.93 2.33
N LEU A 42 -7.18 47.21 2.24
CA LEU A 42 -7.85 46.96 0.96
C LEU A 42 -8.69 48.19 0.62
N LEU A 43 -8.34 48.85 -0.49
CA LEU A 43 -9.16 49.88 -1.11
C LEU A 43 -10.33 49.18 -1.81
N VAL A 44 -11.53 49.62 -1.47
CA VAL A 44 -12.78 49.28 -2.14
C VAL A 44 -12.95 50.30 -3.26
N ASP A 45 -12.97 49.82 -4.51
CA ASP A 45 -13.59 50.54 -5.62
C ASP A 45 -14.86 49.77 -6.00
N ASP A 46 -15.99 50.31 -5.55
CA ASP A 46 -17.31 50.09 -6.14
C ASP A 46 -17.33 50.81 -7.48
N GLU A 47 -17.66 50.08 -8.55
CA GLU A 47 -18.47 50.53 -9.71
C GLU A 47 -18.15 49.66 -10.94
N ASN A 48 -19.01 48.66 -11.18
CA ASN A 48 -19.56 48.38 -12.51
C ASN A 48 -20.61 47.28 -12.39
N GLN A 49 -21.87 47.70 -12.24
CA GLN A 49 -23.02 46.85 -12.52
C GLN A 49 -22.99 46.46 -14.00
N ILE A 50 -22.87 45.16 -14.28
CA ILE A 50 -23.22 44.61 -15.60
C ILE A 50 -24.29 43.55 -15.39
N ASN A 51 -25.43 43.87 -15.99
CA ASN A 51 -26.64 43.11 -16.25
C ASN A 51 -26.52 41.57 -16.19
N LEU A 52 -27.34 40.97 -15.34
CA LEU A 52 -27.71 39.56 -15.38
C LEU A 52 -28.80 39.38 -16.45
N ASP A 53 -28.40 39.08 -17.68
CA ASP A 53 -29.30 38.48 -18.67
C ASP A 53 -28.59 37.28 -19.31
N ASN A 54 -28.87 36.10 -18.77
CA ASN A 54 -28.44 34.80 -19.32
C ASN A 54 -29.33 34.44 -20.51
N SER A 55 -29.24 35.21 -21.59
CA SER A 55 -29.65 34.70 -22.89
C SER A 55 -28.59 33.71 -23.38
N GLU A 56 -29.08 32.55 -23.81
CA GLU A 56 -28.32 31.35 -24.21
C GLU A 56 -27.11 31.69 -25.08
N ILE A 57 -25.90 31.50 -24.55
CA ILE A 57 -24.70 31.40 -25.36
C ILE A 57 -24.79 30.04 -26.08
N VAL A 58 -25.36 30.06 -27.28
CA VAL A 58 -25.29 28.94 -28.22
C VAL A 58 -23.84 28.86 -28.69
N ILE A 59 -23.08 27.94 -28.09
CA ILE A 59 -21.75 27.57 -28.58
C ILE A 59 -21.95 26.96 -29.97
N PRO A 60 -21.30 27.49 -31.03
CA PRO A 60 -21.40 26.91 -32.37
C PRO A 60 -21.00 25.44 -32.34
N GLU A 61 -21.77 24.59 -33.03
CA GLU A 61 -21.63 23.12 -33.08
C GLU A 61 -20.21 22.66 -33.50
N GLU A 62 -19.43 23.53 -34.15
CA GLU A 62 -18.06 23.29 -34.60
C GLU A 62 -17.00 23.30 -33.47
N GLU A 63 -17.25 23.89 -32.29
CA GLU A 63 -16.27 23.98 -31.18
C GLU A 63 -16.47 22.99 -30.02
N LEU A 64 -17.57 22.21 -30.01
CA LEU A 64 -17.82 21.27 -28.91
C LEU A 64 -16.78 20.13 -28.88
N PRO A 65 -16.23 19.78 -27.69
CA PRO A 65 -15.34 18.62 -27.54
C PRO A 65 -15.98 17.34 -28.10
N LEU A 66 -15.15 16.42 -28.63
CA LEU A 66 -15.61 15.22 -29.31
C LEU A 66 -16.55 14.35 -28.47
N VAL A 67 -16.39 14.34 -27.14
CA VAL A 67 -17.28 13.61 -26.23
C VAL A 67 -18.73 14.09 -26.26
N PHE A 68 -19.00 15.33 -26.71
CA PHE A 68 -20.35 15.90 -26.81
C PHE A 68 -20.92 15.83 -28.23
N LYS A 69 -20.24 15.14 -29.16
CA LYS A 69 -20.72 14.90 -30.52
C LYS A 69 -21.13 13.42 -30.67
N PRO A 70 -22.29 13.12 -31.31
CA PRO A 70 -22.71 11.74 -31.52
C PRO A 70 -21.61 10.89 -32.16
N TYR A 71 -21.34 9.72 -31.59
CA TYR A 71 -20.33 8.83 -32.16
C TYR A 71 -20.84 8.20 -33.46
N GLN A 72 -20.10 8.41 -34.55
CA GLN A 72 -20.36 7.81 -35.86
C GLN A 72 -19.23 6.83 -36.19
N PRO A 73 -19.49 5.50 -36.17
CA PRO A 73 -18.48 4.52 -36.52
C PRO A 73 -17.94 4.74 -37.95
N ALA A 74 -16.64 4.56 -38.14
CA ALA A 74 -16.00 4.66 -39.43
C ALA A 74 -16.44 3.52 -40.38
N LYS A 75 -16.24 3.70 -41.69
CA LYS A 75 -16.55 2.66 -42.68
C LYS A 75 -15.75 1.38 -42.40
N GLY A 76 -16.46 0.29 -42.15
CA GLY A 76 -15.85 -1.02 -41.83
C GLY A 76 -15.58 -1.24 -40.33
N GLU A 77 -15.91 -0.27 -39.48
CA GLU A 77 -15.88 -0.43 -38.04
C GLU A 77 -17.08 -1.25 -37.55
N VAL A 78 -16.83 -2.29 -36.76
CA VAL A 78 -17.87 -3.17 -36.23
C VAL A 78 -18.26 -2.70 -34.83
N VAL A 79 -19.54 -2.46 -34.59
CA VAL A 79 -20.08 -2.15 -33.25
C VAL A 79 -20.52 -3.44 -32.58
N PHE A 80 -19.85 -3.84 -31.51
CA PHE A 80 -20.14 -5.07 -30.77
C PHE A 80 -21.18 -4.87 -29.67
N SER A 81 -21.10 -3.73 -28.98
CA SER A 81 -22.09 -3.38 -27.98
C SER A 81 -22.30 -1.88 -27.93
N TYR A 82 -23.51 -1.53 -27.53
CA TYR A 82 -23.94 -0.17 -27.31
C TYR A 82 -24.82 -0.14 -26.06
N THR A 83 -24.51 0.77 -25.13
CA THR A 83 -25.32 0.97 -23.93
C THR A 83 -25.50 2.45 -23.68
N LYS A 84 -26.46 2.78 -22.80
CA LYS A 84 -26.62 4.15 -22.31
C LYS A 84 -26.97 4.15 -20.83
N ASN A 85 -26.63 5.23 -20.14
CA ASN A 85 -27.00 5.43 -18.75
C ASN A 85 -27.28 6.91 -18.47
N TRP A 86 -28.07 7.16 -17.43
CA TRP A 86 -28.45 8.50 -17.01
C TRP A 86 -27.33 9.17 -16.21
N ILE A 87 -27.11 10.46 -16.47
CA ILE A 87 -26.11 11.29 -15.81
C ILE A 87 -26.81 12.09 -14.71
N ASN A 88 -26.36 11.93 -13.47
CA ASN A 88 -26.92 12.62 -12.32
C ASN A 88 -26.52 14.10 -12.26
N ALA A 89 -25.26 14.39 -12.60
CA ALA A 89 -24.69 15.74 -12.55
C ALA A 89 -23.42 15.83 -13.41
N ILE A 90 -23.15 17.03 -13.92
CA ILE A 90 -21.87 17.43 -14.52
C ILE A 90 -21.24 18.47 -13.59
N ASP A 91 -19.96 18.30 -13.26
CA ASP A 91 -19.19 19.11 -12.31
C ASP A 91 -19.92 19.28 -10.96
N PRO A 92 -20.21 18.17 -10.25
CA PRO A 92 -21.04 18.20 -9.05
C PRO A 92 -20.36 18.94 -7.90
N THR A 93 -21.09 19.87 -7.29
CA THR A 93 -20.70 20.58 -6.06
C THR A 93 -21.69 20.27 -4.95
N ALA A 94 -21.38 20.71 -3.72
CA ALA A 94 -22.33 20.61 -2.61
C ALA A 94 -23.69 21.28 -2.92
N THR A 95 -23.69 22.30 -3.78
CA THR A 95 -24.90 23.03 -4.19
C THR A 95 -25.61 22.36 -5.37
N THR A 96 -24.86 21.91 -6.38
CA THR A 96 -25.42 21.35 -7.63
C THR A 96 -25.79 19.87 -7.53
N ASN A 97 -25.25 19.13 -6.56
CA ASN A 97 -25.61 17.73 -6.30
C ASN A 97 -25.73 17.43 -4.79
N LYS A 98 -26.81 17.90 -4.17
CA LYS A 98 -27.08 17.75 -2.71
C LYS A 98 -27.04 16.30 -2.22
N ALA A 99 -27.42 15.33 -3.06
CA ALA A 99 -27.38 13.91 -2.70
C ALA A 99 -25.95 13.36 -2.51
N GLY A 100 -24.95 14.04 -3.07
CA GLY A 100 -23.53 13.72 -2.93
C GLY A 100 -22.74 14.69 -2.06
N SER A 101 -23.34 15.77 -1.55
CA SER A 101 -22.62 16.93 -0.98
C SER A 101 -21.71 16.63 0.21
N TYR A 102 -21.94 15.53 0.94
CA TYR A 102 -21.16 15.13 2.11
C TYR A 102 -20.10 14.05 1.80
N LEU A 103 -19.96 13.66 0.53
CA LEU A 103 -19.02 12.64 0.08
C LEU A 103 -17.90 13.26 -0.78
N PRO A 104 -16.67 12.70 -0.75
CA PRO A 104 -15.57 13.16 -1.60
C PRO A 104 -15.96 13.21 -3.09
N GLY A 105 -15.61 14.31 -3.76
CA GLY A 105 -15.97 14.59 -5.16
C GLY A 105 -17.45 14.91 -5.40
N ALA A 106 -18.28 15.05 -4.36
CA ALA A 106 -19.73 15.27 -4.45
C ALA A 106 -20.49 14.21 -5.28
N ARG A 107 -20.00 12.97 -5.31
CA ARG A 107 -20.64 11.81 -5.95
C ARG A 107 -21.46 11.02 -4.94
N GLY A 108 -22.78 11.05 -5.05
CA GLY A 108 -23.72 10.35 -4.18
C GLY A 108 -23.79 8.85 -4.42
N ALA A 109 -24.44 8.14 -3.51
CA ALA A 109 -24.66 6.70 -3.64
C ALA A 109 -25.51 6.38 -4.89
N ASN A 110 -25.09 5.36 -5.66
CA ASN A 110 -25.75 4.90 -6.90
C ASN A 110 -25.73 5.91 -8.06
N GLN A 111 -25.00 7.02 -7.96
CA GLN A 111 -24.95 8.06 -8.98
C GLN A 111 -23.83 7.85 -9.99
N LEU A 112 -24.07 8.30 -11.23
CA LEU A 112 -23.09 8.54 -12.28
C LEU A 112 -22.94 10.05 -12.46
N VAL A 113 -21.73 10.58 -12.28
CA VAL A 113 -21.41 12.00 -12.46
C VAL A 113 -20.28 12.17 -13.47
N ILE A 114 -20.18 13.37 -14.04
CA ILE A 114 -19.10 13.75 -14.97
C ILE A 114 -18.26 14.85 -14.33
N TYR A 115 -16.94 14.73 -14.45
CA TYR A 115 -16.00 15.81 -14.16
C TYR A 115 -15.34 16.28 -15.45
N THR A 116 -15.42 17.58 -15.71
CA THR A 116 -14.77 18.27 -16.82
C THR A 116 -13.59 19.10 -16.29
N PRO A 117 -12.71 19.63 -17.15
CA PRO A 117 -11.60 20.49 -16.72
C PRO A 117 -12.03 21.70 -15.88
N ASN A 118 -13.30 22.14 -15.98
CA ASN A 118 -13.86 23.22 -15.18
C ASN A 118 -14.03 22.84 -13.69
N TYR A 119 -14.09 21.55 -13.36
CA TYR A 119 -14.18 21.09 -11.98
C TYR A 119 -12.86 21.28 -11.22
N GLY A 120 -11.74 21.07 -11.90
CA GLY A 120 -10.41 21.12 -11.34
C GLY A 120 -9.48 20.08 -11.96
N VAL A 121 -8.34 19.84 -11.30
CA VAL A 121 -7.30 18.92 -11.80
C VAL A 121 -7.63 17.45 -11.52
N ARG A 122 -8.45 17.17 -10.50
CA ARG A 122 -8.81 15.82 -10.05
C ARG A 122 -10.27 15.72 -9.62
N THR A 123 -10.80 14.51 -9.64
CA THR A 123 -12.18 14.23 -9.20
C THR A 123 -12.35 14.26 -7.68
N ASN A 124 -11.27 14.04 -6.90
CA ASN A 124 -11.29 14.00 -5.43
C ASN A 124 -12.27 12.97 -4.86
N THR A 125 -12.59 11.91 -5.62
CA THR A 125 -13.52 10.86 -5.17
C THR A 125 -12.83 9.84 -4.29
N ASN A 126 -13.59 9.12 -3.45
CA ASN A 126 -13.07 8.02 -2.64
C ASN A 126 -13.07 6.68 -3.39
N GLU A 127 -12.33 5.71 -2.85
CA GLU A 127 -12.03 4.38 -3.40
C GLU A 127 -13.25 3.47 -3.63
N PHE A 128 -14.43 3.84 -3.14
CA PHE A 128 -15.63 3.01 -3.25
C PHE A 128 -16.29 3.03 -4.65
N GLY A 129 -15.83 3.90 -5.55
CA GLY A 129 -16.35 4.07 -6.91
C GLY A 129 -15.68 3.26 -8.02
N ALA A 130 -15.97 3.65 -9.25
CA ALA A 130 -15.18 3.38 -10.45
C ALA A 130 -15.21 4.62 -11.34
N GLU A 131 -14.12 4.87 -12.06
CA GLU A 131 -13.97 6.02 -12.95
C GLU A 131 -13.45 5.58 -14.32
N ALA A 132 -13.95 6.21 -15.37
CA ALA A 132 -13.43 6.08 -16.73
C ALA A 132 -12.92 7.44 -17.18
N VAL A 133 -11.61 7.54 -17.40
CA VAL A 133 -10.95 8.72 -17.95
C VAL A 133 -11.12 8.66 -19.46
N VAL A 134 -11.68 9.73 -20.03
CA VAL A 134 -12.01 9.85 -21.44
C VAL A 134 -11.19 11.01 -22.00
N GLU A 135 -10.32 10.74 -22.97
CA GLU A 135 -9.64 11.77 -23.76
C GLU A 135 -10.30 11.84 -25.13
N ASP A 136 -10.61 13.05 -25.58
CA ASP A 136 -11.44 13.31 -26.75
C ASP A 136 -12.81 12.65 -26.63
N ASN A 137 -13.00 11.45 -27.18
CA ASN A 137 -14.20 10.62 -26.99
C ASN A 137 -13.88 9.16 -26.66
N THR A 138 -12.61 8.85 -26.33
CA THR A 138 -12.14 7.49 -26.13
C THR A 138 -11.73 7.30 -24.67
N VAL A 139 -12.23 6.23 -24.05
CA VAL A 139 -11.80 5.84 -22.71
C VAL A 139 -10.35 5.42 -22.77
N THR A 140 -9.47 6.22 -22.17
CA THR A 140 -8.05 5.90 -22.12
C THR A 140 -7.73 5.07 -20.90
N GLU A 141 -8.40 5.27 -19.77
CA GLU A 141 -8.06 4.61 -18.50
C GLU A 141 -9.32 4.29 -17.68
N LEU A 142 -9.24 3.18 -16.95
CA LEU A 142 -10.21 2.84 -15.92
C LEU A 142 -9.50 2.88 -14.56
N SER A 143 -10.09 3.57 -13.60
CA SER A 143 -9.57 3.72 -12.25
C SER A 143 -10.67 3.43 -11.21
N GLY A 144 -10.28 3.26 -9.95
CA GLY A 144 -11.26 3.15 -8.86
C GLY A 144 -11.81 4.50 -8.41
N ALA A 145 -10.95 5.52 -8.35
CA ALA A 145 -11.24 6.82 -7.73
C ALA A 145 -10.15 7.85 -7.99
N ASP A 146 -10.48 9.12 -7.71
CA ASP A 146 -9.58 10.27 -7.71
C ASP A 146 -8.69 10.37 -8.96
N SER A 147 -9.30 10.28 -10.13
CA SER A 147 -8.59 10.37 -11.40
C SER A 147 -8.18 11.81 -11.72
N TYR A 148 -7.08 11.96 -12.45
CA TYR A 148 -6.77 13.23 -13.10
C TYR A 148 -7.78 13.50 -14.20
N ILE A 149 -8.24 14.75 -14.28
CA ILE A 149 -9.18 15.18 -15.32
C ILE A 149 -8.36 15.66 -16.53
N PRO A 150 -8.47 15.01 -17.71
CA PRO A 150 -7.66 15.34 -18.87
C PRO A 150 -8.10 16.68 -19.48
N ALA A 151 -7.14 17.47 -19.96
CA ALA A 151 -7.41 18.82 -20.49
C ALA A 151 -8.35 18.83 -21.71
N ASN A 152 -8.30 17.79 -22.55
CA ASN A 152 -9.12 17.61 -23.74
C ASN A 152 -10.23 16.56 -23.54
N GLY A 153 -10.68 16.33 -22.31
CA GLY A 153 -11.61 15.24 -22.05
C GLY A 153 -12.41 15.38 -20.77
N ILE A 154 -12.88 14.25 -20.25
CA ILE A 154 -13.72 14.18 -19.04
C ILE A 154 -13.36 12.94 -18.20
N VAL A 155 -13.89 12.89 -16.98
CA VAL A 155 -13.95 11.66 -16.18
C VAL A 155 -15.41 11.30 -15.92
N LEU A 156 -15.82 10.10 -16.35
CA LEU A 156 -17.08 9.48 -15.96
C LEU A 156 -16.88 8.76 -14.63
N SER A 157 -17.70 9.06 -13.63
CA SER A 157 -17.45 8.59 -12.26
C SER A 157 -18.71 8.04 -11.62
N GLY A 158 -18.67 6.77 -11.22
CA GLY A 158 -19.82 6.00 -10.74
C GLY A 158 -19.65 5.46 -9.33
N HIS A 159 -20.74 5.42 -8.57
CA HIS A 159 -20.84 4.70 -7.29
C HIS A 159 -21.99 3.69 -7.33
N GLY A 160 -21.91 2.60 -6.56
CA GLY A 160 -22.99 1.60 -6.43
C GLY A 160 -23.46 1.06 -7.79
N LYS A 161 -24.75 1.25 -8.11
CA LYS A 161 -25.31 0.83 -9.41
C LYS A 161 -24.56 1.42 -10.61
N ALA A 162 -24.16 2.69 -10.57
CA ALA A 162 -23.44 3.34 -11.66
C ALA A 162 -22.01 2.78 -11.82
N LYS A 163 -21.33 2.48 -10.71
CA LYS A 163 -20.04 1.75 -10.71
C LYS A 163 -20.18 0.40 -11.41
N ASN A 164 -21.22 -0.36 -11.06
CA ASN A 164 -21.47 -1.66 -11.68
C ASN A 164 -21.70 -1.54 -13.19
N TRP A 165 -22.40 -0.48 -13.63
CA TRP A 165 -22.59 -0.19 -15.04
C TRP A 165 -21.28 0.19 -15.76
N ILE A 166 -20.44 1.05 -15.16
CA ILE A 166 -19.10 1.36 -15.73
C ILE A 166 -18.32 0.06 -15.91
N ASN A 167 -18.22 -0.76 -14.87
CA ASN A 167 -17.45 -2.00 -14.88
C ASN A 167 -17.95 -3.04 -15.89
N SER A 168 -19.25 -3.03 -16.22
CA SER A 168 -19.82 -3.98 -17.19
C SER A 168 -19.87 -3.46 -18.63
N SER A 169 -19.91 -2.14 -18.80
CA SER A 169 -20.26 -1.51 -20.08
C SER A 169 -19.12 -0.69 -20.69
N ILE A 170 -18.05 -0.44 -19.94
CA ILE A 170 -16.92 0.38 -20.36
C ILE A 170 -15.62 -0.40 -20.21
N LYS A 171 -14.80 -0.34 -21.26
CA LYS A 171 -13.41 -0.82 -21.28
C LYS A 171 -12.50 0.28 -21.84
N VAL A 172 -11.19 0.11 -21.68
CA VAL A 172 -10.22 0.95 -22.40
C VAL A 172 -10.50 0.84 -23.91
N GLY A 173 -10.56 1.98 -24.60
CA GLY A 173 -10.92 2.09 -26.01
C GLY A 173 -12.42 2.27 -26.29
N THR A 174 -13.31 2.07 -25.31
CA THR A 174 -14.75 2.37 -25.46
C THR A 174 -14.94 3.82 -25.88
N LYS A 175 -15.82 4.06 -26.85
CA LYS A 175 -16.15 5.40 -27.33
C LYS A 175 -17.34 5.95 -26.55
N ILE A 176 -17.26 7.23 -26.19
CA ILE A 176 -18.22 7.92 -25.32
C ILE A 176 -18.87 9.07 -26.08
N TYR A 177 -20.18 9.15 -25.97
CA TYR A 177 -20.97 10.32 -26.39
C TYR A 177 -21.86 10.77 -25.23
N ILE A 178 -21.85 12.07 -24.93
CA ILE A 178 -22.65 12.71 -23.90
C ILE A 178 -23.70 13.60 -24.57
N ASP A 179 -24.95 13.24 -24.36
CA ASP A 179 -26.11 14.04 -24.71
C ASP A 179 -26.50 14.85 -23.48
N LYS A 180 -26.13 16.14 -23.47
CA LYS A 180 -26.39 17.04 -22.34
C LYS A 180 -27.88 17.32 -22.16
N ASP A 181 -28.62 17.43 -23.25
CA ASP A 181 -30.04 17.78 -23.23
C ASP A 181 -30.87 16.62 -22.66
N ALA A 182 -30.51 15.38 -23.04
CA ALA A 182 -31.14 14.17 -22.51
C ALA A 182 -30.58 13.71 -21.15
N ASN A 183 -29.47 14.30 -20.68
CA ASN A 183 -28.68 13.82 -19.55
C ASN A 183 -28.31 12.33 -19.68
N LEU A 184 -27.84 11.93 -20.85
CA LEU A 184 -27.46 10.54 -21.15
C LEU A 184 -26.00 10.45 -21.56
N VAL A 185 -25.32 9.42 -21.05
CA VAL A 185 -24.07 8.93 -21.62
C VAL A 185 -24.35 7.70 -22.47
N TYR A 186 -23.74 7.66 -23.65
CA TYR A 186 -23.75 6.56 -24.58
C TYR A 186 -22.36 5.95 -24.67
N THR A 187 -22.28 4.62 -24.67
CA THR A 187 -21.02 3.88 -24.80
C THR A 187 -21.07 2.99 -26.01
N TYR A 188 -19.98 2.95 -26.78
CA TYR A 188 -19.82 2.11 -27.95
C TYR A 188 -18.55 1.28 -27.78
N THR A 189 -18.69 -0.04 -27.75
CA THR A 189 -17.55 -0.95 -27.86
C THR A 189 -17.47 -1.43 -29.29
N THR A 190 -16.41 -1.03 -29.97
CA THR A 190 -16.24 -1.28 -31.41
C THR A 190 -14.96 -2.06 -31.69
N SER A 191 -14.73 -2.42 -32.96
CA SER A 191 -13.46 -2.99 -33.41
C SER A 191 -12.27 -2.08 -33.06
N GLU A 192 -12.41 -0.76 -33.20
CA GLU A 192 -11.37 0.19 -32.81
C GLU A 192 -11.19 0.27 -31.28
N SER A 193 -12.22 -0.01 -30.47
CA SER A 193 -12.04 -0.13 -29.02
C SER A 193 -11.07 -1.25 -28.64
N TYR A 194 -11.22 -2.43 -29.25
CA TYR A 194 -10.34 -3.57 -28.98
C TYR A 194 -8.90 -3.34 -29.48
N ILE A 195 -8.77 -2.70 -30.64
CA ILE A 195 -7.47 -2.37 -31.20
C ILE A 195 -6.77 -1.31 -30.33
N PHE A 196 -7.49 -0.27 -29.91
CA PHE A 196 -6.95 0.78 -29.03
C PHE A 196 -6.45 0.20 -27.71
N GLU A 197 -7.19 -0.71 -27.07
CA GLU A 197 -6.75 -1.38 -25.84
C GLU A 197 -5.43 -2.14 -26.04
N SER A 198 -5.33 -2.87 -27.16
CA SER A 198 -4.13 -3.62 -27.53
C SER A 198 -2.94 -2.69 -27.78
N GLU A 199 -3.13 -1.62 -28.55
CA GLU A 199 -2.09 -0.63 -28.84
C GLU A 199 -1.63 0.10 -27.58
N LYS A 200 -2.54 0.42 -26.65
CA LYS A 200 -2.17 1.02 -25.35
C LYS A 200 -1.27 0.10 -24.53
N LYS A 201 -1.59 -1.20 -24.46
CA LYS A 201 -0.78 -2.19 -23.72
C LYS A 201 0.58 -2.43 -24.39
N ILE A 202 0.62 -2.47 -25.72
CA ILE A 202 1.87 -2.54 -26.48
C ILE A 202 2.74 -1.32 -26.17
N ALA A 203 2.17 -0.11 -26.21
CA ALA A 203 2.89 1.13 -25.92
C ALA A 203 3.44 1.16 -24.49
N GLU A 204 2.69 0.68 -23.50
CA GLU A 204 3.16 0.55 -22.12
C GLU A 204 4.39 -0.37 -22.02
N ALA A 205 4.31 -1.57 -22.60
CA ALA A 205 5.43 -2.52 -22.59
C ALA A 205 6.66 -1.95 -23.32
N GLU A 206 6.46 -1.25 -24.43
CA GLU A 206 7.51 -0.58 -25.18
C GLU A 206 8.18 0.54 -24.37
N GLN A 207 7.40 1.38 -23.69
CA GLN A 207 7.94 2.45 -22.85
C GLN A 207 8.81 1.88 -21.73
N MET A 208 8.34 0.84 -21.03
CA MET A 208 9.14 0.17 -20.00
C MET A 208 10.40 -0.48 -20.57
N LEU A 209 10.31 -1.12 -21.74
CA LEU A 209 11.45 -1.72 -22.42
C LEU A 209 12.51 -0.66 -22.75
N GLN A 210 12.09 0.47 -23.33
CA GLN A 210 13.02 1.55 -23.69
C GLN A 210 13.67 2.19 -22.48
N TYR A 211 12.92 2.34 -21.38
CA TYR A 211 13.47 2.80 -20.10
C TYR A 211 14.66 1.92 -19.67
N TYR A 212 14.46 0.59 -19.59
CA TYR A 212 15.54 -0.31 -19.14
C TYR A 212 16.67 -0.47 -20.15
N ARG A 213 16.39 -0.43 -21.46
CA ARG A 213 17.45 -0.41 -22.48
C ARG A 213 18.38 0.80 -22.35
N THR A 214 17.84 1.93 -21.89
CA THR A 214 18.62 3.16 -21.71
C THR A 214 19.50 3.08 -20.47
N ILE A 215 18.98 2.53 -19.37
CA ILE A 215 19.68 2.55 -18.07
C ILE A 215 20.46 1.27 -17.73
N SER A 216 20.38 0.22 -18.56
CA SER A 216 20.99 -1.08 -18.28
C SER A 216 21.67 -1.66 -19.53
N PRO A 217 22.98 -1.45 -19.71
CA PRO A 217 23.73 -1.86 -20.91
C PRO A 217 23.68 -3.38 -21.19
N ASP A 218 23.73 -4.20 -20.13
CA ASP A 218 23.75 -5.67 -20.24
C ASP A 218 22.34 -6.30 -20.21
N TYR A 219 21.29 -5.48 -20.36
CA TYR A 219 19.92 -5.94 -20.29
C TYR A 219 19.53 -6.77 -21.52
N ASN A 220 19.08 -8.02 -21.29
CA ASN A 220 18.52 -8.85 -22.34
C ASN A 220 17.09 -8.41 -22.71
N TRP A 221 17.00 -7.42 -23.59
CA TRP A 221 15.74 -6.87 -24.10
C TRP A 221 15.06 -7.74 -25.16
N LYS A 222 15.72 -8.80 -25.67
CA LYS A 222 15.22 -9.59 -26.81
C LYS A 222 13.91 -10.32 -26.51
N VAL A 223 13.77 -10.84 -25.28
CA VAL A 223 12.58 -11.59 -24.86
C VAL A 223 11.32 -10.68 -24.85
N PRO A 224 11.27 -9.59 -24.07
CA PRO A 224 10.11 -8.70 -24.09
C PRO A 224 9.89 -8.04 -25.46
N TYR A 225 10.96 -7.76 -26.21
CA TYR A 225 10.83 -7.22 -27.57
C TYR A 225 10.18 -8.22 -28.55
N SER A 226 10.47 -9.52 -28.43
CA SER A 226 9.81 -10.54 -29.24
C SER A 226 8.30 -10.54 -29.00
N TYR A 227 7.89 -10.51 -27.73
CA TYR A 227 6.48 -10.45 -27.34
C TYR A 227 5.79 -9.18 -27.84
N ILE A 228 6.47 -8.03 -27.81
CA ILE A 228 5.97 -6.78 -28.40
C ILE A 228 5.75 -6.93 -29.92
N ASN A 229 6.64 -7.60 -30.64
CA ASN A 229 6.47 -7.82 -32.07
C ASN A 229 5.30 -8.77 -32.38
N ASP A 230 5.14 -9.85 -31.60
CA ASP A 230 3.99 -10.74 -31.73
C ASP A 230 2.68 -9.97 -31.50
N ALA A 231 2.63 -9.12 -30.48
CA ALA A 231 1.48 -8.27 -30.19
C ALA A 231 1.15 -7.31 -31.35
N ARG A 232 2.16 -6.64 -31.93
CA ARG A 232 1.99 -5.77 -33.10
C ARG A 232 1.48 -6.55 -34.32
N ASP A 233 1.96 -7.77 -34.54
CA ASP A 233 1.51 -8.61 -35.64
C ASP A 233 0.07 -9.08 -35.46
N TYR A 234 -0.36 -9.35 -34.22
CA TYR A 234 -1.76 -9.59 -33.91
C TYR A 234 -2.64 -8.36 -34.13
N VAL A 235 -2.20 -7.16 -33.76
CA VAL A 235 -2.93 -5.90 -34.10
C VAL A 235 -3.06 -5.72 -35.62
N LYS A 236 -2.00 -6.00 -36.40
CA LYS A 236 -2.08 -5.96 -37.87
C LYS A 236 -3.11 -6.95 -38.42
N LYS A 237 -3.24 -8.13 -37.82
CA LYS A 237 -4.28 -9.12 -38.20
C LYS A 237 -5.66 -8.62 -37.80
N ALA A 238 -5.83 -8.10 -36.58
CA ALA A 238 -7.08 -7.53 -36.09
C ALA A 238 -7.63 -6.44 -37.03
N ARG A 239 -6.75 -5.53 -37.51
CA ARG A 239 -7.11 -4.49 -38.48
C ARG A 239 -7.49 -5.01 -39.87
N LYS A 240 -6.97 -6.18 -40.28
CA LYS A 240 -7.26 -6.79 -41.60
C LYS A 240 -8.51 -7.66 -41.60
N THR A 241 -8.93 -8.16 -40.43
CA THR A 241 -10.08 -9.07 -40.29
C THR A 241 -11.01 -8.57 -39.19
N PRO A 242 -11.86 -7.55 -39.45
CA PRO A 242 -12.74 -6.94 -38.44
C PRO A 242 -13.64 -7.95 -37.71
N ASP A 243 -14.08 -9.01 -38.40
CA ASP A 243 -14.92 -10.07 -37.81
C ASP A 243 -14.17 -10.94 -36.78
N GLU A 244 -12.83 -11.01 -36.84
CA GLU A 244 -11.97 -11.71 -35.88
C GLU A 244 -11.25 -10.74 -34.92
N VAL A 245 -11.62 -9.45 -34.88
CA VAL A 245 -10.90 -8.41 -34.12
C VAL A 245 -10.78 -8.76 -32.63
N GLN A 246 -11.83 -9.33 -32.02
CA GLN A 246 -11.82 -9.72 -30.60
C GLN A 246 -10.75 -10.78 -30.32
N LYS A 247 -10.64 -11.79 -31.19
CA LYS A 247 -9.66 -12.88 -31.09
C LYS A 247 -8.23 -12.36 -31.21
N TYR A 248 -7.93 -11.58 -32.24
CA TYR A 248 -6.58 -11.07 -32.43
C TYR A 248 -6.20 -9.99 -31.42
N SER A 249 -7.15 -9.17 -30.96
CA SER A 249 -6.88 -8.22 -29.89
C SER A 249 -6.60 -8.94 -28.57
N GLN A 250 -7.32 -10.02 -28.26
CA GLN A 250 -7.01 -10.86 -27.09
C GLN A 250 -5.59 -11.44 -27.16
N LEU A 251 -5.18 -11.98 -28.32
CA LEU A 251 -3.81 -12.47 -28.52
C LEU A 251 -2.76 -11.35 -28.41
N ALA A 252 -3.07 -10.14 -28.89
CA ALA A 252 -2.20 -8.98 -28.74
C ALA A 252 -2.05 -8.55 -27.28
N ILE A 253 -3.14 -8.58 -26.51
CA ILE A 253 -3.16 -8.29 -25.07
C ILE A 253 -2.32 -9.32 -24.31
N GLU A 254 -2.49 -10.61 -24.60
CA GLU A 254 -1.73 -11.70 -23.98
C GLU A 254 -0.23 -11.55 -24.25
N ALA A 255 0.16 -11.32 -25.52
CA ALA A 255 1.55 -11.07 -25.88
C ALA A 255 2.10 -9.79 -25.21
N SER A 256 1.30 -8.73 -25.08
CA SER A 256 1.71 -7.51 -24.38
C SER A 256 1.92 -7.75 -22.88
N ASN A 257 1.06 -8.55 -22.25
CA ASN A 257 1.19 -8.93 -20.85
C ASN A 257 2.46 -9.80 -20.63
N ASP A 258 2.76 -10.73 -21.54
CA ASP A 258 4.02 -11.50 -21.52
C ASP A 258 5.26 -10.60 -21.67
N ALA A 259 5.16 -9.56 -22.52
CA ALA A 259 6.19 -8.54 -22.62
C ALA A 259 6.40 -7.82 -21.28
N LEU A 260 5.33 -7.35 -20.63
CA LEU A 260 5.41 -6.70 -19.32
C LEU A 260 6.06 -7.62 -18.26
N LYS A 261 5.65 -8.88 -18.17
CA LYS A 261 6.19 -9.85 -17.20
C LYS A 261 7.69 -10.14 -17.38
N SER A 262 8.23 -9.86 -18.56
CA SER A 262 9.64 -10.06 -18.90
C SER A 262 10.44 -8.75 -19.05
N VAL A 263 9.82 -7.58 -18.87
CA VAL A 263 10.44 -6.27 -19.16
C VAL A 263 11.39 -5.77 -18.07
N LEU A 264 11.30 -6.30 -16.86
CA LEU A 264 12.12 -5.83 -15.74
C LEU A 264 13.45 -6.62 -15.68
N PRO A 265 14.61 -5.96 -15.78
CA PRO A 265 15.89 -6.67 -15.62
C PRO A 265 16.06 -7.20 -14.20
N TYR A 266 16.85 -8.27 -14.06
CA TYR A 266 17.35 -8.68 -12.75
C TYR A 266 18.29 -7.62 -12.16
N LYS A 267 18.20 -7.39 -10.85
CA LYS A 267 19.14 -6.54 -10.10
C LYS A 267 19.77 -7.35 -8.96
N ALA A 268 21.07 -7.61 -9.06
CA ALA A 268 21.80 -8.42 -8.08
C ALA A 268 21.73 -7.85 -6.66
N ASN A 269 21.98 -6.54 -6.53
CA ASN A 269 22.10 -5.86 -5.24
C ASN A 269 20.78 -5.26 -4.72
N GLU A 270 19.66 -5.57 -5.36
CA GLU A 270 18.32 -5.15 -4.90
C GLU A 270 17.83 -6.11 -3.81
N LEU A 271 17.32 -5.59 -2.70
CA LEU A 271 16.68 -6.41 -1.67
C LEU A 271 15.37 -7.01 -2.22
N LYS A 272 15.21 -8.33 -2.09
CA LYS A 272 14.03 -9.08 -2.53
C LYS A 272 13.40 -9.71 -1.29
N GLY A 273 12.44 -8.99 -0.71
CA GLY A 273 11.86 -9.27 0.59
C GLY A 273 10.45 -9.86 0.54
N VAL A 274 10.07 -10.59 1.59
CA VAL A 274 8.68 -10.99 1.85
C VAL A 274 8.38 -10.99 3.35
N TRP A 275 7.20 -10.51 3.76
CA TRP A 275 6.70 -10.68 5.13
C TRP A 275 6.07 -12.06 5.31
N ILE A 276 6.34 -12.71 6.45
CA ILE A 276 5.87 -14.06 6.75
C ILE A 276 5.35 -14.13 8.18
N ARG A 277 4.07 -14.50 8.33
CA ARG A 277 3.56 -15.09 9.58
C ARG A 277 3.89 -16.58 9.58
N PRO A 278 4.76 -17.08 10.49
CA PRO A 278 5.13 -18.50 10.48
C PRO A 278 3.93 -19.37 10.85
N THR A 279 3.79 -20.50 10.15
CA THR A 279 2.75 -21.52 10.42
C THR A 279 3.34 -22.92 10.54
N GLU A 280 4.61 -23.07 10.22
CA GLU A 280 5.37 -24.31 10.21
C GLU A 280 5.54 -24.86 11.62
N LYS A 281 5.32 -26.17 11.77
CA LYS A 281 5.31 -26.89 13.06
C LYS A 281 6.53 -27.79 13.25
N SER A 282 7.45 -27.82 12.29
CA SER A 282 8.64 -28.65 12.33
C SER A 282 9.79 -28.02 11.54
N GLU A 283 11.01 -28.48 11.81
CA GLU A 283 12.19 -28.08 11.03
C GLU A 283 12.06 -28.46 9.55
N GLN A 284 11.48 -29.62 9.24
CA GLN A 284 11.26 -30.07 7.87
C GLN A 284 10.32 -29.14 7.10
N GLU A 285 9.24 -28.66 7.75
CA GLU A 285 8.33 -27.68 7.16
C GLU A 285 9.03 -26.34 6.93
N ILE A 286 9.78 -25.83 7.90
CA ILE A 286 10.59 -24.60 7.75
C ILE A 286 11.57 -24.73 6.57
N VAL A 287 12.27 -25.86 6.48
CA VAL A 287 13.19 -26.14 5.37
C VAL A 287 12.47 -26.17 4.02
N SER A 288 11.27 -26.76 3.95
CA SER A 288 10.45 -26.78 2.75
C SER A 288 10.05 -25.37 2.32
N THR A 289 9.55 -24.55 3.25
CA THR A 289 9.19 -23.15 2.98
C THR A 289 10.41 -22.35 2.51
N LEU A 290 11.57 -22.48 3.16
CA LEU A 290 12.80 -21.81 2.76
C LEU A 290 13.28 -22.22 1.37
N ASN A 291 13.12 -23.48 0.97
CA ASN A 291 13.44 -23.94 -0.38
C ASN A 291 12.52 -23.28 -1.42
N GLN A 292 11.23 -23.14 -1.14
CA GLN A 292 10.27 -22.47 -2.01
C GLN A 292 10.59 -20.97 -2.15
N ILE A 293 10.88 -20.30 -1.04
CA ILE A 293 11.32 -18.89 -1.02
C ILE A 293 12.59 -18.72 -1.85
N LYS A 294 13.57 -19.62 -1.69
CA LYS A 294 14.81 -19.57 -2.48
C LYS A 294 14.55 -19.76 -3.97
N GLN A 295 13.66 -20.68 -4.33
CA GLN A 295 13.27 -20.93 -5.72
C GLN A 295 12.58 -19.72 -6.36
N ALA A 296 11.81 -18.95 -5.57
CA ALA A 296 11.23 -17.68 -6.02
C ALA A 296 12.26 -16.55 -6.20
N GLY A 297 13.52 -16.76 -5.78
CA GLY A 297 14.59 -15.77 -5.87
C GLY A 297 14.56 -14.70 -4.76
N ILE A 298 13.78 -14.93 -3.71
CA ILE A 298 13.71 -14.07 -2.52
C ILE A 298 14.94 -14.33 -1.64
N ASP A 299 15.53 -13.26 -1.11
CA ASP A 299 16.77 -13.30 -0.33
C ASP A 299 16.66 -12.64 1.06
N ASN A 300 15.52 -12.03 1.38
CA ASN A 300 15.23 -11.46 2.69
C ASN A 300 13.83 -11.89 3.19
N ILE A 301 13.73 -12.33 4.43
CA ILE A 301 12.46 -12.68 5.09
C ILE A 301 12.25 -11.72 6.26
N PHE A 302 11.06 -11.16 6.35
CA PHE A 302 10.58 -10.38 7.49
C PHE A 302 9.64 -11.28 8.30
N LEU A 303 10.22 -12.02 9.26
CA LEU A 303 9.56 -13.12 9.98
C LEU A 303 8.84 -12.58 11.21
N GLU A 304 7.52 -12.73 11.27
CA GLU A 304 6.70 -12.31 12.39
C GLU A 304 7.06 -13.10 13.66
N THR A 305 7.81 -12.44 14.56
CA THR A 305 8.54 -13.10 15.65
C THR A 305 7.89 -12.83 17.01
N TYR A 306 7.39 -11.61 17.19
CA TYR A 306 6.56 -11.20 18.32
C TYR A 306 5.31 -10.55 17.76
N TYR A 307 4.16 -11.19 17.96
CA TYR A 307 2.87 -10.72 17.49
C TYR A 307 1.76 -11.09 18.46
N HIS A 308 0.70 -10.29 18.46
CA HIS A 308 -0.45 -10.37 19.38
C HIS A 308 -0.05 -10.65 20.84
N GLY A 309 1.03 -10.02 21.32
CA GLY A 309 1.51 -10.16 22.70
C GLY A 309 2.16 -11.50 23.05
N LYS A 310 2.59 -12.31 22.06
CA LYS A 310 3.27 -13.60 22.26
C LYS A 310 4.45 -13.74 21.29
N THR A 311 5.44 -14.55 21.68
CA THR A 311 6.61 -14.88 20.84
C THR A 311 6.44 -16.21 20.14
N ILE A 312 7.12 -16.38 18.99
CA ILE A 312 7.21 -17.69 18.33
C ILE A 312 8.22 -18.63 18.99
N PHE A 313 9.12 -18.09 19.81
CA PHE A 313 10.20 -18.79 20.51
C PHE A 313 9.95 -18.77 22.03
N PRO A 314 10.57 -19.69 22.82
CA PRO A 314 10.39 -19.77 24.27
C PRO A 314 11.13 -18.65 25.02
N SER A 315 10.52 -17.48 25.13
CA SER A 315 11.16 -16.27 25.65
C SER A 315 11.37 -16.30 27.17
N GLN A 316 12.60 -16.01 27.58
CA GLN A 316 13.00 -15.79 28.97
C GLN A 316 12.47 -14.45 29.49
N THR A 317 12.41 -13.41 28.66
CA THR A 317 11.81 -12.13 29.05
C THR A 317 10.33 -12.31 29.35
N MET A 318 9.56 -12.94 28.47
CA MET A 318 8.14 -13.23 28.71
C MET A 318 7.94 -14.01 30.02
N THR A 319 8.78 -15.03 30.25
CA THR A 319 8.76 -15.84 31.49
C THR A 319 9.05 -15.00 32.73
N ALA A 320 10.05 -14.12 32.68
CA ALA A 320 10.44 -13.26 33.81
C ALA A 320 9.34 -12.27 34.23
N TYR A 321 8.50 -11.84 33.27
CA TYR A 321 7.32 -11.02 33.54
C TYR A 321 6.07 -11.83 33.90
N GLY A 322 6.14 -13.17 33.87
CA GLY A 322 5.03 -14.08 34.16
C GLY A 322 4.03 -14.26 33.02
N PHE A 323 4.35 -13.77 31.82
CA PHE A 323 3.50 -13.88 30.64
C PHE A 323 3.61 -15.24 29.96
N THR A 324 2.65 -15.58 29.10
CA THR A 324 2.74 -16.76 28.23
C THR A 324 4.02 -16.68 27.37
N PRO A 325 4.98 -17.62 27.52
CA PRO A 325 6.34 -17.46 27.00
C PRO A 325 6.51 -17.76 25.52
N GLN A 326 5.52 -18.44 24.91
CA GLN A 326 5.53 -18.84 23.51
C GLN A 326 4.09 -19.14 23.07
N TYR A 327 3.79 -18.96 21.80
CA TYR A 327 2.56 -19.49 21.21
C TYR A 327 2.43 -21.00 21.38
N GLU A 328 1.20 -21.44 21.68
CA GLU A 328 0.85 -22.82 21.96
C GLU A 328 1.20 -23.75 20.79
N GLN A 329 1.03 -23.27 19.54
CA GLN A 329 1.34 -24.04 18.34
C GLN A 329 2.83 -24.33 18.12
N PHE A 330 3.72 -23.60 18.80
CA PHE A 330 5.17 -23.78 18.69
C PHE A 330 5.79 -24.46 19.91
N GLN A 331 4.98 -24.88 20.88
CA GLN A 331 5.48 -25.58 22.06
C GLN A 331 6.29 -26.82 21.69
N GLY A 332 7.40 -27.03 22.39
CA GLY A 332 8.28 -28.18 22.18
C GLY A 332 9.40 -27.97 21.15
N PHE A 333 9.44 -26.82 20.45
CA PHE A 333 10.57 -26.45 19.61
C PHE A 333 10.77 -24.91 19.55
N ASP A 334 11.92 -24.47 19.03
CA ASP A 334 12.24 -23.05 18.83
C ASP A 334 12.27 -22.73 17.32
N PRO A 335 11.15 -22.26 16.74
CA PRO A 335 11.08 -21.90 15.34
C PRO A 335 12.10 -20.81 14.94
N LEU A 336 12.32 -19.78 15.77
CA LEU A 336 13.17 -18.66 15.40
C LEU A 336 14.62 -19.10 15.20
N ALA A 337 15.14 -19.92 16.11
CA ALA A 337 16.48 -20.50 15.98
C ALA A 337 16.64 -21.31 14.69
N ILE A 338 15.63 -22.10 14.34
CA ILE A 338 15.64 -22.96 13.14
C ILE A 338 15.54 -22.11 11.87
N TRP A 339 14.62 -21.15 11.82
CA TRP A 339 14.46 -20.22 10.70
C TRP A 339 15.76 -19.52 10.36
N ILE A 340 16.44 -18.92 11.34
CA ILE A 340 17.71 -18.22 11.14
C ILE A 340 18.78 -19.18 10.63
N ARG A 341 19.00 -20.30 11.32
CA ARG A 341 20.03 -21.28 10.94
C ARG A 341 19.83 -21.83 9.53
N GLU A 342 18.62 -22.23 9.17
CA GLU A 342 18.33 -22.85 7.87
C GLU A 342 18.24 -21.83 6.74
N ALA A 343 17.83 -20.59 7.02
CA ALA A 343 17.82 -19.50 6.04
C ALA A 343 19.25 -19.10 5.65
N HIS A 344 20.15 -18.96 6.63
CA HIS A 344 21.54 -18.60 6.39
C HIS A 344 22.28 -19.63 5.53
N LYS A 345 22.00 -20.93 5.67
CA LYS A 345 22.53 -21.98 4.76
C LYS A 345 22.17 -21.75 3.29
N ARG A 346 21.12 -20.97 3.01
CA ARG A 346 20.62 -20.65 1.66
C ARG A 346 20.94 -19.21 1.23
N ASN A 347 21.75 -18.50 2.01
CA ASN A 347 22.02 -17.06 1.85
C ASN A 347 20.73 -16.22 1.85
N ILE A 348 19.77 -16.57 2.72
CA ILE A 348 18.57 -15.78 2.98
C ILE A 348 18.75 -15.09 4.33
N LYS A 349 18.53 -13.78 4.36
CA LYS A 349 18.58 -12.97 5.59
C LYS A 349 17.25 -13.01 6.33
N ILE A 350 17.30 -13.04 7.66
CA ILE A 350 16.11 -12.98 8.53
C ILE A 350 16.10 -11.63 9.27
N HIS A 351 15.06 -10.85 9.02
CA HIS A 351 14.69 -9.68 9.80
C HIS A 351 13.51 -10.07 10.70
N THR A 352 13.62 -9.91 12.01
CA THR A 352 12.49 -10.20 12.90
C THR A 352 11.46 -9.09 12.79
N TRP A 353 10.26 -9.42 12.33
CA TRP A 353 9.11 -8.53 12.34
C TRP A 353 8.49 -8.52 13.75
N PHE A 354 8.50 -7.34 14.37
CA PHE A 354 8.22 -7.13 15.79
C PHE A 354 7.04 -6.18 15.97
N GLU A 355 5.88 -6.70 16.34
CA GLU A 355 4.69 -5.89 16.65
C GLU A 355 4.89 -5.16 17.99
N THR A 356 5.33 -3.91 17.95
CA THR A 356 5.83 -3.21 19.14
C THR A 356 4.74 -2.97 20.18
N PHE A 357 3.72 -2.17 19.86
CA PHE A 357 2.67 -1.83 20.80
C PHE A 357 1.37 -2.60 20.59
N TYR A 358 1.26 -3.45 19.56
CA TYR A 358 0.04 -4.23 19.34
C TYR A 358 0.03 -5.52 20.16
N ALA A 359 -1.05 -5.72 20.92
CA ALA A 359 -1.23 -6.86 21.82
C ALA A 359 -2.28 -7.86 21.31
N GLY A 360 -2.81 -7.65 20.09
CA GLY A 360 -3.71 -8.60 19.43
C GLY A 360 -5.19 -8.45 19.77
N VAL A 361 -6.00 -9.37 19.21
CA VAL A 361 -7.46 -9.30 19.21
C VAL A 361 -8.14 -9.99 20.39
N GLN A 362 -7.40 -10.87 21.05
CA GLN A 362 -7.91 -11.72 22.12
C GLN A 362 -8.34 -10.84 23.29
N ASN A 363 -9.51 -11.12 23.87
CA ASN A 363 -9.92 -10.43 25.08
C ASN A 363 -8.93 -10.80 26.20
N PRO A 364 -8.32 -9.83 26.90
CA PRO A 364 -7.39 -10.12 27.98
C PRO A 364 -7.95 -11.13 28.99
N LYS A 365 -9.26 -11.10 29.24
CA LYS A 365 -9.94 -12.00 30.19
C LYS A 365 -9.92 -13.48 29.78
N ASP A 366 -9.66 -13.78 28.51
CA ASP A 366 -9.65 -15.16 28.00
C ASP A 366 -8.32 -15.87 28.28
N ASN A 367 -7.24 -15.14 28.57
CA ASN A 367 -5.94 -15.69 28.96
C ASN A 367 -5.38 -14.93 30.16
N PRO A 368 -5.41 -15.50 31.38
CA PRO A 368 -4.96 -14.83 32.60
C PRO A 368 -3.46 -14.51 32.61
N GLN A 369 -2.66 -15.16 31.75
CA GLN A 369 -1.22 -14.91 31.58
C GLN A 369 -0.91 -14.02 30.36
N SER A 370 -1.92 -13.42 29.73
CA SER A 370 -1.69 -12.40 28.72
C SER A 370 -1.21 -11.09 29.36
N ILE A 371 -0.45 -10.29 28.60
CA ILE A 371 0.14 -9.03 29.08
C ILE A 371 -0.91 -8.12 29.72
N LEU A 372 -2.06 -7.95 29.05
CA LEU A 372 -3.12 -7.05 29.48
C LEU A 372 -4.05 -7.66 30.55
N ALA A 373 -4.08 -8.98 30.73
CA ALA A 373 -4.78 -9.59 31.86
C ALA A 373 -4.03 -9.35 33.16
N MET A 374 -2.71 -9.52 33.11
CA MET A 374 -1.83 -9.31 34.25
C MET A 374 -1.59 -7.83 34.54
N ASN A 375 -1.53 -7.00 33.50
CA ASN A 375 -1.28 -5.56 33.62
C ASN A 375 -2.31 -4.74 32.81
N PRO A 376 -3.58 -4.63 33.25
CA PRO A 376 -4.60 -3.85 32.53
C PRO A 376 -4.21 -2.37 32.33
N SER A 377 -3.46 -1.80 33.28
CA SER A 377 -2.95 -0.41 33.22
C SER A 377 -1.91 -0.16 32.13
N TRP A 378 -1.36 -1.22 31.53
CA TRP A 378 -0.44 -1.11 30.40
C TRP A 378 -1.18 -0.90 29.07
N GLY A 379 -2.49 -1.16 29.03
CA GLY A 379 -3.27 -1.05 27.82
C GLY A 379 -3.74 0.38 27.53
N ASN A 380 -3.78 0.71 26.24
CA ASN A 380 -4.14 2.01 25.73
C ASN A 380 -5.64 2.31 25.93
N LYS A 381 -5.99 3.59 26.06
CA LYS A 381 -7.38 4.04 26.26
C LYS A 381 -7.75 5.15 25.29
N LEU A 382 -9.00 5.10 24.85
CA LEU A 382 -9.66 6.21 24.19
C LEU A 382 -10.02 7.30 25.22
N LYS A 383 -10.07 8.56 24.77
CA LYS A 383 -10.53 9.68 25.61
C LYS A 383 -11.91 9.43 26.23
N LYS A 384 -12.85 8.89 25.46
CA LYS A 384 -14.20 8.58 25.95
C LYS A 384 -14.23 7.49 27.04
N ASP A 385 -13.18 6.67 27.12
CA ASP A 385 -13.08 5.52 28.02
C ASP A 385 -12.14 5.82 29.21
N ILE A 386 -11.81 7.09 29.49
CA ILE A 386 -10.85 7.48 30.55
C ILE A 386 -11.18 6.91 31.94
N ASN A 387 -12.47 6.73 32.23
CA ASN A 387 -12.94 6.23 33.53
C ASN A 387 -13.06 4.69 33.56
N SER A 388 -12.79 4.02 32.43
CA SER A 388 -12.73 2.55 32.37
C SER A 388 -11.46 2.07 33.05
N PHE A 389 -11.57 1.01 33.86
CA PHE A 389 -10.40 0.27 34.32
C PHE A 389 -9.74 -0.52 33.18
N GLU A 390 -10.57 -1.10 32.31
CA GLU A 390 -10.15 -1.94 31.19
C GLU A 390 -9.61 -1.12 30.02
N PRO A 391 -8.66 -1.66 29.23
CA PRO A 391 -8.16 -1.00 28.04
C PRO A 391 -9.21 -0.97 26.92
N SER A 392 -9.12 0.06 26.07
CA SER A 392 -10.00 0.20 24.91
C SER A 392 -9.59 -0.75 23.78
N LYS A 393 -10.56 -1.35 23.11
CA LYS A 393 -10.36 -2.16 21.91
C LYS A 393 -10.45 -1.28 20.66
N SER A 394 -9.42 -1.31 19.81
CA SER A 394 -9.43 -0.58 18.53
C SER A 394 -10.32 -1.31 17.54
N THR A 395 -11.22 -0.62 16.84
CA THR A 395 -12.07 -1.20 15.78
C THR A 395 -11.53 -0.96 14.37
N SER A 396 -10.46 -0.18 14.23
CA SER A 396 -9.90 0.28 12.95
C SER A 396 -8.59 -0.39 12.58
N GLU A 397 -7.94 -1.07 13.53
CA GLU A 397 -6.70 -1.82 13.29
C GLU A 397 -6.87 -3.23 13.82
N HIS A 398 -7.38 -4.09 12.93
CA HIS A 398 -7.55 -5.54 13.15
C HIS A 398 -8.39 -5.93 14.37
N ASN A 399 -9.22 -5.04 14.91
CA ASN A 399 -10.06 -5.31 16.08
C ASN A 399 -9.26 -5.75 17.32
N GLY A 400 -8.16 -5.07 17.66
CA GLY A 400 -7.30 -5.49 18.77
C GLY A 400 -6.91 -4.40 19.78
N TYR A 401 -6.14 -4.83 20.77
CA TYR A 401 -5.66 -4.02 21.89
C TYR A 401 -4.23 -3.57 21.64
N PHE A 402 -3.89 -2.42 22.23
CA PHE A 402 -2.55 -1.87 22.17
C PHE A 402 -2.04 -1.61 23.57
N LEU A 403 -0.74 -1.79 23.77
CA LEU A 403 0.00 -1.27 24.91
C LEU A 403 0.16 0.24 24.76
N ASP A 404 0.32 0.96 25.87
CA ASP A 404 0.51 2.40 25.88
C ASP A 404 2.00 2.78 25.72
N PRO A 405 2.38 3.47 24.63
CA PRO A 405 3.74 3.96 24.43
C PRO A 405 4.26 4.88 25.55
N ALA A 406 3.37 5.59 26.26
CA ALA A 406 3.78 6.49 27.34
C ALA A 406 4.23 5.75 28.60
N ASN A 407 3.77 4.52 28.81
CA ASN A 407 4.07 3.77 30.02
C ASN A 407 5.53 3.26 30.02
N PRO A 408 6.38 3.65 30.98
CA PRO A 408 7.79 3.28 31.01
C PRO A 408 8.02 1.79 31.24
N TYR A 409 7.10 1.09 31.93
CA TYR A 409 7.20 -0.35 32.12
C TYR A 409 6.94 -1.12 30.81
N VAL A 410 6.01 -0.65 29.97
CA VAL A 410 5.79 -1.18 28.62
C VAL A 410 7.06 -0.99 27.78
N GLN A 411 7.63 0.21 27.83
CA GLN A 411 8.86 0.55 27.10
C GLN A 411 10.04 -0.33 27.52
N ASP A 412 10.24 -0.54 28.82
CA ASP A 412 11.31 -1.39 29.36
C ASP A 412 11.10 -2.87 29.00
N PHE A 413 9.89 -3.40 29.14
CA PHE A 413 9.54 -4.77 28.76
C PHE A 413 9.85 -5.04 27.28
N LEU A 414 9.36 -4.20 26.37
CA LEU A 414 9.55 -4.38 24.93
C LEU A 414 11.02 -4.21 24.53
N LEU A 415 11.76 -3.29 25.16
CA LEU A 415 13.20 -3.15 24.92
C LEU A 415 13.98 -4.38 25.39
N LYS A 416 13.63 -4.95 26.56
CA LYS A 416 14.23 -6.21 27.05
C LYS A 416 13.93 -7.37 26.11
N LEU A 417 12.71 -7.45 25.59
CA LEU A 417 12.34 -8.49 24.64
C LEU A 417 13.10 -8.35 23.31
N ALA A 418 13.20 -7.13 22.77
CA ALA A 418 14.03 -6.86 21.59
C ALA A 418 15.52 -7.17 21.86
N THR A 419 16.02 -6.85 23.05
CA THR A 419 17.38 -7.18 23.48
C THR A 419 17.60 -8.69 23.50
N GLU A 420 16.69 -9.46 24.09
CA GLU A 420 16.75 -10.92 24.10
C GLU A 420 16.83 -11.49 22.68
N ILE A 421 15.98 -11.02 21.76
CA ILE A 421 16.00 -11.45 20.36
C ILE A 421 17.39 -11.20 19.75
N VAL A 422 17.93 -9.99 19.90
CA VAL A 422 19.22 -9.63 19.31
C VAL A 422 20.38 -10.39 19.92
N THR A 423 20.46 -10.48 21.24
CA THR A 423 21.60 -11.09 21.93
C THR A 423 21.62 -12.61 21.82
N THR A 424 20.45 -13.23 21.77
CA THR A 424 20.30 -14.70 21.73
C THR A 424 20.35 -15.23 20.31
N TYR A 425 19.64 -14.59 19.38
CA TYR A 425 19.43 -15.12 18.04
C TYR A 425 20.27 -14.44 16.95
N ARG A 426 20.71 -13.19 17.18
CA ARG A 426 21.50 -12.38 16.22
C ARG A 426 20.90 -12.36 14.81
N PRO A 427 19.64 -11.93 14.63
CA PRO A 427 19.04 -11.79 13.31
C PRO A 427 19.78 -10.75 12.47
N ASP A 428 19.58 -10.78 11.16
CA ASP A 428 20.16 -9.79 10.23
C ASP A 428 19.57 -8.39 10.45
N GLY A 429 18.35 -8.30 11.00
CA GLY A 429 17.71 -7.06 11.37
C GLY A 429 16.47 -7.21 12.24
N ILE A 430 15.94 -6.09 12.72
CA ILE A 430 14.59 -5.96 13.29
C ILE A 430 13.79 -5.04 12.39
N ASN A 431 12.58 -5.48 12.02
CA ASN A 431 11.58 -4.64 11.39
C ASN A 431 10.48 -4.34 12.41
N ILE A 432 10.53 -3.13 12.99
CA ILE A 432 9.55 -2.70 13.98
C ILE A 432 8.23 -2.30 13.29
N ASP A 433 7.14 -2.94 13.69
CA ASP A 433 5.79 -2.61 13.27
C ASP A 433 4.94 -2.28 14.50
N TYR A 434 3.72 -1.79 14.27
CA TYR A 434 2.82 -1.28 15.30
C TYR A 434 3.50 -0.30 16.26
N ILE A 435 4.53 0.40 15.75
CA ILE A 435 5.27 1.46 16.42
C ILE A 435 4.50 2.78 16.28
N ARG A 436 3.31 2.80 16.89
CA ARG A 436 2.30 3.87 16.76
C ARG A 436 1.23 3.74 17.83
N TYR A 437 0.43 4.80 17.98
CA TYR A 437 -0.89 4.70 18.62
C TYR A 437 -1.91 4.12 17.64
N PRO A 438 -3.04 3.57 18.13
CA PRO A 438 -4.06 3.04 17.25
C PRO A 438 -4.70 4.14 16.37
N ASN A 439 -5.24 3.75 15.22
CA ASN A 439 -5.86 4.70 14.29
C ASN A 439 -7.08 5.41 14.89
N THR A 440 -7.01 6.74 15.01
CA THR A 440 -8.18 7.56 15.35
C THR A 440 -9.17 7.60 14.18
N VAL A 441 -10.43 7.25 14.44
CA VAL A 441 -11.46 6.99 13.41
C VAL A 441 -12.40 8.17 13.14
N SER A 442 -12.39 9.21 13.97
CA SER A 442 -13.27 10.36 13.76
C SER A 442 -12.58 11.70 14.02
N SER A 443 -13.15 12.75 13.43
CA SER A 443 -12.72 14.12 13.68
C SER A 443 -13.00 14.57 15.12
N ASN A 444 -13.78 13.81 15.89
CA ASN A 444 -14.02 14.05 17.30
C ASN A 444 -12.85 13.56 18.18
N ASP A 445 -12.41 14.41 19.12
CA ASP A 445 -11.33 14.11 20.06
C ASP A 445 -11.68 12.98 21.05
N ALA A 446 -12.97 12.71 21.28
CA ALA A 446 -13.44 11.57 22.09
C ALA A 446 -12.88 10.21 21.62
N THR A 447 -12.54 10.10 20.33
CA THR A 447 -11.97 8.89 19.72
C THR A 447 -10.43 8.92 19.60
N SER A 448 -9.78 9.89 20.25
CA SER A 448 -8.32 9.97 20.32
C SER A 448 -7.76 8.99 21.36
N TRP A 449 -6.60 8.42 21.06
CA TRP A 449 -5.91 7.43 21.89
C TRP A 449 -4.85 8.03 22.81
N GLY A 450 -4.37 7.24 23.78
CA GLY A 450 -3.29 7.60 24.70
C GLY A 450 -3.76 8.23 26.01
N TYR A 451 -5.00 7.98 26.43
CA TYR A 451 -5.58 8.55 27.65
C TYR A 451 -5.47 7.61 28.86
N THR A 452 -4.38 6.87 28.97
CA THR A 452 -4.08 6.09 30.19
C THR A 452 -3.82 7.04 31.37
N ASP A 453 -3.95 6.53 32.59
CA ASP A 453 -3.69 7.35 33.79
C ASP A 453 -2.23 7.80 33.84
N TYR A 454 -1.29 6.94 33.41
CA TYR A 454 0.12 7.32 33.32
C TYR A 454 0.30 8.50 32.36
N ALA A 455 -0.18 8.38 31.12
CA ALA A 455 0.03 9.40 30.09
C ALA A 455 -0.61 10.75 30.48
N ARG A 456 -1.81 10.72 31.06
CA ARG A 456 -2.51 11.91 31.54
C ARG A 456 -1.78 12.59 32.68
N ASN A 457 -1.36 11.83 33.68
CA ASN A 457 -0.67 12.38 34.85
C ASN A 457 0.73 12.92 34.49
N ASP A 458 1.47 12.24 33.61
CA ASP A 458 2.77 12.71 33.13
C ASP A 458 2.61 14.03 32.36
N PHE A 459 1.68 14.11 31.41
CA PHE A 459 1.39 15.36 30.70
C PHE A 459 0.93 16.49 31.65
N LYS A 460 0.04 16.17 32.59
CA LYS A 460 -0.44 17.14 33.60
C LYS A 460 0.70 17.65 34.48
N SER A 461 1.69 16.82 34.79
CA SER A 461 2.85 17.25 35.58
C SER A 461 3.73 18.26 34.84
N ILE A 462 3.79 18.16 33.50
CA ILE A 462 4.58 19.04 32.64
C ILE A 462 3.83 20.35 32.34
N TYR A 463 2.54 20.27 32.02
CA TYR A 463 1.75 21.41 31.50
C TYR A 463 0.70 21.96 32.48
N GLY A 464 0.53 21.34 33.66
CA GLY A 464 -0.45 21.75 34.66
C GLY A 464 -1.91 21.40 34.33
N VAL A 465 -2.18 20.86 33.14
CA VAL A 465 -3.54 20.57 32.63
C VAL A 465 -3.66 19.09 32.29
N ASP A 466 -4.77 18.46 32.70
CA ASP A 466 -5.08 17.09 32.30
C ASP A 466 -5.48 17.07 30.81
N PRO A 467 -4.83 16.27 29.95
CA PRO A 467 -5.16 16.28 28.53
C PRO A 467 -6.60 15.85 28.24
N ALA A 468 -7.29 15.18 29.19
CA ALA A 468 -8.70 14.86 29.07
C ALA A 468 -9.63 16.09 28.98
N SER A 469 -9.22 17.26 29.48
CA SER A 469 -10.01 18.50 29.35
C SER A 469 -9.78 19.24 28.04
N LEU A 470 -8.73 18.91 27.29
CA LEU A 470 -8.39 19.61 26.04
C LEU A 470 -9.35 19.24 24.92
N THR A 471 -9.65 20.19 24.04
CA THR A 471 -10.32 19.94 22.75
C THR A 471 -9.34 20.15 21.61
N LYS A 472 -9.68 19.76 20.37
CA LYS A 472 -8.78 19.97 19.21
C LYS A 472 -8.43 21.43 18.91
N ASN A 473 -9.24 22.38 19.39
CA ASN A 473 -9.01 23.81 19.23
C ASN A 473 -8.24 24.43 20.39
N ASP A 474 -7.94 23.65 21.43
CA ASP A 474 -7.18 24.13 22.58
C ASP A 474 -5.71 24.38 22.19
N PRO A 475 -5.08 25.49 22.63
CA PRO A 475 -3.67 25.76 22.36
C PRO A 475 -2.73 24.62 22.76
N LEU A 476 -3.02 23.89 23.84
CA LEU A 476 -2.20 22.76 24.32
C LEU A 476 -2.49 21.45 23.58
N TRP A 477 -3.45 21.41 22.65
CA TRP A 477 -3.76 20.19 21.90
C TRP A 477 -2.56 19.70 21.09
N GLN A 478 -1.81 20.63 20.48
CA GLN A 478 -0.64 20.27 19.70
C GLN A 478 0.48 19.74 20.60
N ASP A 479 0.64 20.26 21.81
CA ASP A 479 1.58 19.75 22.80
C ASP A 479 1.20 18.34 23.26
N TRP A 480 -0.10 18.05 23.40
CA TRP A 480 -0.57 16.69 23.70
C TRP A 480 -0.30 15.69 22.56
N CYS A 481 -0.48 16.12 21.31
CA CYS A 481 -0.07 15.32 20.15
C CYS A 481 1.45 15.10 20.14
N ASN A 482 2.25 16.15 20.36
CA ASN A 482 3.71 16.06 20.38
C ASN A 482 4.22 15.16 21.52
N TYR A 483 3.62 15.27 22.71
CA TYR A 483 3.91 14.38 23.84
C TYR A 483 3.76 12.91 23.43
N ARG A 484 2.62 12.53 22.86
CA ARG A 484 2.36 11.14 22.41
C ARG A 484 3.34 10.71 21.31
N ARG A 485 3.64 11.58 20.33
CA ARG A 485 4.63 11.31 19.26
C ARG A 485 6.02 11.07 19.81
N GLU A 486 6.44 11.85 20.81
CA GLU A 486 7.76 11.69 21.42
C GLU A 486 7.85 10.36 22.19
N LYS A 487 6.77 9.89 22.85
CA LYS A 487 6.78 8.55 23.49
C LYS A 487 7.00 7.41 22.50
N VAL A 488 6.39 7.48 21.31
CA VAL A 488 6.67 6.52 20.22
C VAL A 488 8.11 6.66 19.72
N THR A 489 8.56 7.90 19.54
CA THR A 489 9.92 8.24 19.07
C THR A 489 11.01 7.76 20.04
N ASP A 490 10.76 7.82 21.34
CA ASP A 490 11.67 7.32 22.38
C ASP A 490 11.89 5.81 22.26
N MET A 491 10.83 5.05 21.95
CA MET A 491 10.96 3.61 21.71
C MET A 491 11.82 3.33 20.47
N VAL A 492 11.57 4.06 19.37
CA VAL A 492 12.38 3.95 18.15
C VAL A 492 13.85 4.29 18.45
N LYS A 493 14.11 5.34 19.21
CA LYS A 493 15.47 5.72 19.63
C LYS A 493 16.14 4.62 20.44
N LYS A 494 15.45 4.01 21.40
CA LYS A 494 15.97 2.91 22.24
C LYS A 494 16.34 1.69 21.41
N ILE A 495 15.43 1.22 20.56
CA ILE A 495 15.67 0.07 19.67
C ILE A 495 16.78 0.40 18.66
N GLY A 496 16.82 1.64 18.14
CA GLY A 496 17.89 2.12 17.28
C GLY A 496 19.27 2.12 17.96
N CYS A 497 19.35 2.55 19.22
CA CYS A 497 20.57 2.45 20.01
C CYS A 497 21.00 1.00 20.20
N LEU A 498 20.08 0.10 20.53
CA LEU A 498 20.35 -1.34 20.61
C LEU A 498 20.92 -1.86 19.29
N GLY A 499 20.29 -1.53 18.16
CA GLY A 499 20.76 -1.93 16.83
C GLY A 499 22.18 -1.46 16.53
N ARG A 500 22.49 -0.17 16.79
CA ARG A 500 23.86 0.36 16.63
C ARG A 500 24.88 -0.34 17.52
N GLN A 501 24.56 -0.61 18.78
CA GLN A 501 25.47 -1.28 19.73
C GLN A 501 25.76 -2.72 19.33
N THR A 502 24.78 -3.39 18.73
CA THR A 502 24.84 -4.81 18.38
C THR A 502 25.14 -5.06 16.90
N HIS A 503 25.22 -4.00 16.09
CA HIS A 503 25.35 -4.03 14.63
C HIS A 503 24.19 -4.77 13.95
N THR A 504 22.99 -4.69 14.53
CA THR A 504 21.75 -5.22 13.95
C THR A 504 21.01 -4.11 13.20
N TYR A 505 20.60 -4.40 11.96
CA TYR A 505 19.89 -3.45 11.11
C TYR A 505 18.48 -3.17 11.64
N ILE A 506 18.11 -1.91 11.84
CA ILE A 506 16.79 -1.51 12.35
C ILE A 506 16.00 -0.82 11.24
N SER A 507 14.85 -1.40 10.90
CA SER A 507 13.90 -0.82 9.96
C SER A 507 12.52 -0.67 10.58
N ALA A 508 11.70 0.23 10.06
CA ALA A 508 10.34 0.45 10.58
C ALA A 508 9.27 0.39 9.49
N VAL A 509 8.15 -0.25 9.82
CA VAL A 509 6.90 -0.18 9.06
C VAL A 509 6.24 1.17 9.29
N ILE A 510 6.00 1.91 8.20
CA ILE A 510 5.43 3.26 8.25
C ILE A 510 4.21 3.40 7.34
N PHE A 511 3.31 4.32 7.72
CA PHE A 511 2.28 4.81 6.81
C PHE A 511 2.87 5.96 5.97
N PRO A 512 2.85 5.85 4.63
CA PRO A 512 3.56 6.79 3.75
C PRO A 512 2.94 8.19 3.73
N ASP A 513 1.62 8.32 3.96
CA ASP A 513 0.99 9.64 4.13
C ASP A 513 1.40 10.24 5.48
N ARG A 514 2.31 11.22 5.44
CA ARG A 514 2.90 11.82 6.65
C ARG A 514 1.86 12.50 7.53
N GLN A 515 0.91 13.22 6.93
CA GLN A 515 -0.05 14.01 7.71
C GLN A 515 -1.00 13.06 8.47
N THR A 516 -1.52 12.06 7.78
CA THR A 516 -2.37 11.00 8.35
C THR A 516 -1.60 10.20 9.40
N ALA A 517 -0.33 9.86 9.15
CA ALA A 517 0.53 9.19 10.12
C ALA A 517 0.69 10.01 11.42
N LEU A 518 0.89 11.32 11.32
CA LEU A 518 1.02 12.24 12.45
C LEU A 518 -0.29 12.45 13.21
N ASP A 519 -1.41 12.58 12.50
CA ASP A 519 -2.68 12.97 13.09
C ASP A 519 -3.41 11.78 13.71
N ASN A 520 -3.44 10.65 13.00
CA ASN A 520 -4.27 9.51 13.38
C ASN A 520 -3.52 8.41 14.10
N LYS A 521 -2.19 8.35 13.95
CA LYS A 521 -1.33 7.26 14.47
C LYS A 521 -0.19 7.75 15.37
N GLN A 522 0.02 9.07 15.44
CA GLN A 522 1.13 9.70 16.17
C GLN A 522 2.50 9.14 15.74
N GLN A 523 2.65 8.80 14.46
CA GLN A 523 3.84 8.20 13.88
C GLN A 523 4.67 9.27 13.15
N ASP A 524 5.73 9.80 13.78
CA ASP A 524 6.60 10.84 13.19
C ASP A 524 7.87 10.26 12.57
N TRP A 525 7.68 9.43 11.54
CA TRP A 525 8.79 8.74 10.88
C TRP A 525 9.82 9.69 10.27
N LYS A 526 9.43 10.91 9.85
CA LYS A 526 10.39 11.91 9.36
C LYS A 526 11.42 12.26 10.44
N THR A 527 10.97 12.45 11.68
CA THR A 527 11.86 12.73 12.80
C THR A 527 12.81 11.57 13.08
N TRP A 528 12.34 10.33 12.99
CA TRP A 528 13.19 9.14 13.20
C TRP A 528 14.32 9.05 12.17
N SER A 529 14.01 9.35 10.91
CA SER A 529 14.99 9.34 9.83
C SER A 529 15.97 10.52 9.88
N THR A 530 15.50 11.71 10.24
CA THR A 530 16.37 12.91 10.34
C THR A 530 17.26 12.90 11.56
N ARG A 531 16.83 12.27 12.66
CA ARG A 531 17.62 12.07 13.88
C ARG A 531 18.47 10.80 13.87
N ASP A 532 18.51 10.07 12.76
CA ASP A 532 19.35 8.87 12.58
C ASP A 532 19.04 7.78 13.63
N TYR A 533 17.75 7.57 13.93
CA TYR A 533 17.30 6.60 14.93
C TYR A 533 17.11 5.18 14.37
N LEU A 534 17.14 5.01 13.05
CA LEU A 534 16.96 3.72 12.38
C LEU A 534 17.63 3.76 11.00
N ASP A 535 17.84 2.58 10.42
CA ASP A 535 18.56 2.39 9.16
C ASP A 535 17.64 2.50 7.93
N GLY A 536 16.38 2.05 8.02
CA GLY A 536 15.50 2.00 6.85
C GLY A 536 13.99 2.02 7.10
N PHE A 537 13.23 2.38 6.06
CA PHE A 537 11.78 2.29 6.06
C PHE A 537 11.27 1.17 5.16
N THR A 538 10.19 0.56 5.62
CA THR A 538 9.39 -0.43 4.87
C THR A 538 7.93 0.04 4.82
N PRO A 539 7.58 1.07 4.02
CA PRO A 539 6.25 1.68 4.02
C PRO A 539 5.18 0.74 3.46
N LEU A 540 3.96 0.86 3.96
CA LEU A 540 2.80 0.08 3.50
C LEU A 540 2.11 0.79 2.33
N PHE A 541 2.34 0.33 1.09
CA PHE A 541 1.62 0.83 -0.08
C PHE A 541 0.37 -0.01 -0.34
N LEU A 542 -0.72 0.35 0.34
CA LEU A 542 -2.03 -0.33 0.30
C LEU A 542 -2.82 0.00 -0.98
N THR A 543 -2.25 -0.29 -2.14
CA THR A 543 -2.89 -0.08 -3.45
C THR A 543 -2.38 -1.08 -4.48
N CYS A 544 -3.18 -1.39 -5.49
CA CYS A 544 -2.73 -2.05 -6.72
C CYS A 544 -2.35 -1.04 -7.82
N ASP A 545 -2.77 0.21 -7.70
CA ASP A 545 -2.50 1.25 -8.70
C ASP A 545 -1.07 1.78 -8.60
N SER A 546 -0.32 1.64 -9.69
CA SER A 546 1.09 2.04 -9.76
C SER A 546 1.31 3.54 -9.67
N LYS A 547 0.38 4.38 -10.13
CA LYS A 547 0.52 5.85 -10.05
C LYS A 547 0.36 6.33 -8.60
N THR A 548 -0.65 5.80 -7.91
CA THR A 548 -0.87 6.04 -6.48
C THR A 548 0.32 5.56 -5.67
N ALA A 549 0.83 4.35 -5.96
CA ALA A 549 2.04 3.83 -5.34
C ALA A 549 3.25 4.75 -5.58
N ASN A 550 3.52 5.16 -6.83
CA ASN A 550 4.61 6.08 -7.17
C ASN A 550 4.52 7.41 -6.40
N LYS A 551 3.32 8.00 -6.31
CA LYS A 551 3.10 9.23 -5.55
C LYS A 551 3.46 9.04 -4.07
N MET A 552 2.92 7.99 -3.44
CA MET A 552 3.19 7.69 -2.03
C MET A 552 4.69 7.40 -1.79
N MET A 553 5.35 6.68 -2.70
CA MET A 553 6.79 6.44 -2.65
C MET A 553 7.60 7.74 -2.75
N THR A 554 7.23 8.61 -3.68
CA THR A 554 7.86 9.93 -3.89
C THR A 554 7.74 10.82 -2.66
N ASP A 555 6.56 10.82 -2.03
CA ASP A 555 6.28 11.60 -0.82
C ASP A 555 7.18 11.12 0.36
N VAL A 556 7.40 9.80 0.51
CA VAL A 556 8.35 9.26 1.51
C VAL A 556 9.80 9.61 1.17
N ILE A 557 10.23 9.38 -0.06
CA ILE A 557 11.62 9.62 -0.50
C ILE A 557 12.01 11.08 -0.35
N SER A 558 11.09 12.00 -0.64
CA SER A 558 11.32 13.45 -0.52
C SER A 558 11.40 13.92 0.94
N ALA A 559 10.86 13.15 1.89
CA ALA A 559 10.78 13.52 3.29
C ALA A 559 11.84 12.86 4.18
N LYS A 560 12.30 11.65 3.85
CA LYS A 560 13.33 10.93 4.60
C LYS A 560 14.72 11.58 4.41
N SER A 561 15.64 11.28 5.32
CA SER A 561 17.06 11.62 5.16
C SER A 561 17.71 10.73 4.08
N ALA A 562 18.84 11.19 3.54
CA ALA A 562 19.62 10.41 2.58
C ALA A 562 20.24 9.13 3.17
N LYS A 563 20.46 9.12 4.49
CA LYS A 563 21.03 7.98 5.22
C LYS A 563 20.03 6.85 5.47
N THR A 564 18.74 7.17 5.52
CA THR A 564 17.69 6.18 5.74
C THR A 564 17.35 5.47 4.44
N ASP A 565 17.42 4.16 4.46
CA ASP A 565 17.08 3.32 3.34
C ASP A 565 15.58 3.27 3.08
N PHE A 566 15.22 2.93 1.86
CA PHE A 566 13.83 2.84 1.43
C PHE A 566 13.60 1.54 0.69
N TYR A 567 12.73 0.70 1.24
CA TYR A 567 12.27 -0.55 0.64
C TYR A 567 10.78 -0.48 0.42
N ALA A 568 10.33 -0.67 -0.82
CA ALA A 568 8.93 -0.52 -1.14
C ALA A 568 8.12 -1.74 -0.65
N GLY A 569 7.24 -1.54 0.33
CA GLY A 569 6.31 -2.57 0.82
C GLY A 569 5.07 -2.66 -0.06
N LEU A 570 5.01 -3.66 -0.94
CA LEU A 570 3.99 -3.82 -1.96
C LEU A 570 2.89 -4.78 -1.48
N PHE A 571 1.62 -4.34 -1.58
CA PHE A 571 0.44 -5.12 -1.16
C PHE A 571 -0.34 -5.75 -2.31
N VAL A 572 0.16 -5.64 -3.55
CA VAL A 572 -0.54 -6.13 -4.76
C VAL A 572 -0.97 -7.59 -4.61
N THR A 573 -0.11 -8.44 -4.04
CA THR A 573 -0.40 -9.87 -3.87
C THR A 573 -1.54 -10.11 -2.88
N PHE A 574 -1.51 -9.45 -1.72
CA PHE A 574 -2.56 -9.48 -0.71
C PHE A 574 -3.90 -8.93 -1.22
N MET A 575 -3.87 -7.85 -2.00
CA MET A 575 -5.07 -7.21 -2.54
C MET A 575 -5.65 -7.91 -3.78
N GLY A 576 -5.03 -9.02 -4.22
CA GLY A 576 -5.50 -9.78 -5.39
C GLY A 576 -5.29 -9.07 -6.73
N GLY A 577 -4.29 -8.19 -6.82
CA GLY A 577 -3.96 -7.46 -8.04
C GLY A 577 -3.49 -8.37 -9.19
N SER A 578 -3.31 -7.78 -10.36
CA SER A 578 -2.74 -8.52 -11.49
C SER A 578 -1.22 -8.71 -11.33
N ASP A 579 -0.64 -9.67 -12.03
CA ASP A 579 0.82 -9.80 -12.10
C ASP A 579 1.42 -8.63 -12.89
N GLU A 580 0.68 -8.03 -13.82
CA GLU A 580 1.09 -6.79 -14.47
C GLU A 580 1.12 -5.61 -13.47
N ASP A 581 0.19 -5.52 -12.52
CA ASP A 581 0.22 -4.48 -11.48
C ASP A 581 1.45 -4.62 -10.57
N LEU A 582 1.83 -5.86 -10.24
CA LEU A 582 3.06 -6.13 -9.48
C LEU A 582 4.28 -5.63 -10.25
N ILE A 583 4.36 -5.93 -11.55
CA ILE A 583 5.44 -5.44 -12.42
C ILE A 583 5.46 -3.91 -12.48
N ARG A 584 4.31 -3.26 -12.65
CA ARG A 584 4.22 -1.79 -12.67
C ARG A 584 4.72 -1.18 -11.36
N GLN A 585 4.34 -1.73 -10.21
CA GLN A 585 4.80 -1.19 -8.93
C GLN A 585 6.29 -1.40 -8.70
N ILE A 586 6.85 -2.55 -9.10
CA ILE A 586 8.30 -2.77 -9.04
C ILE A 586 9.02 -1.80 -9.99
N HIS A 587 8.46 -1.56 -11.18
CA HIS A 587 8.98 -0.56 -12.13
C HIS A 587 9.05 0.83 -11.49
N GLU A 588 7.97 1.28 -10.85
CA GLU A 588 7.91 2.58 -10.18
C GLU A 588 8.86 2.69 -8.99
N ALA A 589 8.96 1.64 -8.16
CA ALA A 589 9.94 1.59 -7.07
C ALA A 589 11.37 1.72 -7.59
N ARG A 590 11.69 1.06 -8.72
CA ARG A 590 13.01 1.12 -9.35
C ARG A 590 13.31 2.47 -10.02
N LYS A 591 12.30 3.16 -10.58
CA LYS A 591 12.45 4.54 -11.10
C LYS A 591 12.85 5.51 -10.01
N LEU A 592 12.38 5.27 -8.79
CA LEU A 592 12.70 6.07 -7.62
C LEU A 592 13.95 5.59 -6.87
N ASN A 593 14.73 4.67 -7.45
CA ASN A 593 15.94 4.10 -6.84
C ASN A 593 15.71 3.51 -5.43
N ALA A 594 14.55 2.88 -5.20
CA ALA A 594 14.35 2.07 -4.00
C ALA A 594 15.46 1.01 -3.88
N LYS A 595 15.93 0.77 -2.65
CA LYS A 595 16.97 -0.25 -2.39
C LYS A 595 16.45 -1.68 -2.54
N GLY A 596 15.12 -1.85 -2.58
CA GLY A 596 14.47 -3.11 -2.83
C GLY A 596 12.96 -3.04 -2.69
N VAL A 597 12.34 -4.19 -2.86
CA VAL A 597 10.90 -4.40 -2.72
C VAL A 597 10.65 -5.49 -1.70
N ILE A 598 9.57 -5.34 -0.94
CA ILE A 598 9.13 -6.32 0.06
C ILE A 598 7.67 -6.62 -0.22
N LEU A 599 7.34 -7.90 -0.42
CA LEU A 599 5.98 -8.33 -0.74
C LEU A 599 5.21 -8.65 0.54
N PHE A 600 4.04 -8.04 0.70
CA PHE A 600 3.09 -8.39 1.75
C PHE A 600 1.97 -9.24 1.14
N ASP A 601 1.87 -10.53 1.43
CA ASP A 601 2.76 -11.38 2.25
C ASP A 601 2.99 -12.74 1.58
N TYR A 602 3.72 -13.64 2.24
CA TYR A 602 3.99 -14.98 1.70
C TYR A 602 2.73 -15.84 1.54
N ALA A 603 1.73 -15.70 2.44
CA ALA A 603 0.48 -16.46 2.34
C ALA A 603 -0.32 -16.12 1.07
N HIS A 604 -0.17 -14.90 0.55
CA HIS A 604 -0.81 -14.45 -0.69
C HIS A 604 0.12 -14.54 -1.92
N LEU A 605 1.36 -15.00 -1.75
CA LEU A 605 2.33 -15.16 -2.82
C LEU A 605 2.16 -16.50 -3.55
N ASN A 606 1.11 -16.61 -4.36
CA ASN A 606 0.83 -17.83 -5.14
C ASN A 606 1.73 -17.99 -6.40
N ASN A 607 1.59 -19.13 -7.07
CA ASN A 607 2.38 -19.49 -8.26
C ASN A 607 2.34 -18.47 -9.40
N LYS A 608 1.24 -17.71 -9.58
CA LYS A 608 1.15 -16.67 -10.62
C LYS A 608 2.22 -15.61 -10.41
N TYR A 609 2.36 -15.11 -9.17
CA TYR A 609 3.34 -14.09 -8.82
C TYR A 609 4.76 -14.66 -8.79
N ILE A 610 4.95 -15.86 -8.23
CA ILE A 610 6.26 -16.54 -8.20
C ILE A 610 6.78 -16.73 -9.63
N ASN A 611 5.95 -17.21 -10.56
CA ASN A 611 6.33 -17.39 -11.96
C ASN A 611 6.69 -16.05 -12.63
N THR A 612 5.93 -14.99 -12.35
CA THR A 612 6.22 -13.65 -12.87
C THR A 612 7.55 -13.12 -12.37
N LEU A 613 7.79 -13.18 -11.06
CA LEU A 613 9.02 -12.68 -10.44
C LEU A 613 10.24 -13.49 -10.88
N SER A 614 10.12 -14.81 -10.96
CA SER A 614 11.19 -15.70 -11.41
C SER A 614 11.44 -15.68 -12.92
N THR A 615 10.58 -15.04 -13.71
CA THR A 615 10.82 -14.85 -15.15
C THR A 615 11.94 -13.85 -15.42
N SER A 616 12.01 -12.76 -14.63
CA SER A 616 12.92 -11.65 -14.93
C SER A 616 13.40 -10.87 -13.69
N VAL A 617 12.49 -10.52 -12.77
CA VAL A 617 12.78 -9.62 -11.64
C VAL A 617 13.76 -10.23 -10.63
N PHE A 618 13.50 -11.47 -10.20
CA PHE A 618 14.21 -12.15 -9.12
C PHE A 618 15.15 -13.27 -9.60
N ALA A 619 15.20 -13.54 -10.91
CA ALA A 619 16.07 -14.57 -11.47
C ALA A 619 17.30 -13.96 -12.17
N PRO A 620 18.54 -14.30 -11.77
CA PRO A 620 19.76 -13.78 -12.39
C PRO A 620 19.93 -14.19 -13.85
N ASN A 621 19.40 -15.37 -14.20
CA ASN A 621 19.28 -15.84 -15.56
C ASN A 621 17.78 -15.94 -15.85
N ALA A 622 17.20 -14.95 -16.53
CA ALA A 622 15.89 -15.16 -17.14
C ALA A 622 15.98 -16.47 -17.93
N PRO A 623 15.11 -17.46 -17.72
CA PRO A 623 15.24 -18.73 -18.41
C PRO A 623 15.28 -18.40 -19.89
N ILE A 624 16.42 -18.69 -20.53
CA ILE A 624 16.43 -18.96 -21.95
C ILE A 624 15.40 -20.07 -22.06
N LYS A 625 14.20 -19.75 -22.57
CA LYS A 625 13.26 -20.80 -22.98
C LYS A 625 14.05 -21.59 -24.02
N SER A 626 14.69 -22.68 -23.61
CA SER A 626 14.88 -23.82 -24.48
C SER A 626 13.50 -24.05 -25.07
N GLN A 627 13.36 -23.87 -26.38
CA GLN A 627 12.10 -23.94 -27.11
C GLN A 627 11.26 -25.10 -26.58
N GLN A 628 10.31 -24.82 -25.69
CA GLN A 628 9.16 -25.68 -25.55
C GLN A 628 8.37 -25.40 -26.80
N ILE A 629 8.54 -26.28 -27.78
CA ILE A 629 7.62 -26.44 -28.89
C ILE A 629 6.25 -26.60 -28.24
N ILE A 630 5.47 -25.52 -28.23
CA ILE A 630 4.04 -25.61 -27.98
C ILE A 630 3.55 -26.49 -29.12
N ALA A 631 3.25 -27.76 -28.80
CA ALA A 631 2.55 -28.61 -29.73
C ALA A 631 1.26 -27.87 -30.09
N GLN A 632 1.11 -27.50 -31.36
CA GLN A 632 -0.13 -26.93 -31.85
C GLN A 632 -1.28 -27.83 -31.39
N PRO A 633 -2.37 -27.28 -30.85
CA PRO A 633 -3.53 -28.10 -30.56
C PRO A 633 -3.94 -28.79 -31.87
N LYS A 634 -3.91 -30.13 -31.87
CA LYS A 634 -4.43 -30.92 -32.98
C LYS A 634 -5.90 -30.54 -33.13
N ILE A 635 -6.20 -29.80 -34.19
CA ILE A 635 -7.57 -29.61 -34.66
C ILE A 635 -8.10 -31.02 -34.95
N GLN A 636 -9.01 -31.52 -34.11
CA GLN A 636 -9.80 -32.68 -34.45
C GLN A 636 -10.59 -32.34 -35.73
N PRO A 637 -10.47 -33.13 -36.81
CA PRO A 637 -11.28 -32.91 -37.99
C PRO A 637 -12.76 -33.01 -37.58
N SER A 638 -13.53 -31.98 -37.92
CA SER A 638 -14.98 -31.95 -37.78
C SER A 638 -15.58 -33.25 -38.31
N GLN A 639 -16.30 -34.00 -37.46
CA GLN A 639 -17.13 -35.10 -37.92
C GLN A 639 -18.17 -34.55 -38.89
N LYS A 640 -18.04 -34.93 -40.16
CA LYS A 640 -19.08 -34.75 -41.17
C LYS A 640 -20.31 -35.51 -40.70
N HIS A 641 -21.34 -34.81 -40.23
CA HIS A 641 -22.68 -35.37 -40.17
C HIS A 641 -23.16 -35.61 -41.60
N LYS A 642 -23.07 -36.87 -42.06
CA LYS A 642 -23.91 -37.38 -43.14
C LYS A 642 -25.24 -37.77 -42.50
N GLY A 643 -26.30 -37.04 -42.83
CA GLY A 643 -27.66 -37.44 -42.47
C GLY A 643 -28.03 -38.75 -43.17
N TRP A 644 -28.89 -39.54 -42.54
CA TRP A 644 -29.72 -40.56 -43.16
C TRP A 644 -31.06 -40.60 -42.41
N TRP A 645 -32.13 -40.52 -43.20
CA TRP A 645 -33.52 -40.70 -42.82
C TRP A 645 -33.82 -42.18 -42.59
N VAL A 646 -34.60 -42.56 -41.56
CA VAL A 646 -35.59 -43.66 -41.62
C VAL A 646 -36.71 -43.40 -40.60
N PHE A 647 -37.94 -43.57 -41.08
CA PHE A 647 -39.24 -43.47 -40.42
C PHE A 647 -39.58 -44.67 -39.51
N SER A 648 -40.33 -44.40 -38.42
CA SER A 648 -41.36 -45.26 -37.76
C SER A 648 -40.92 -46.65 -37.22
N LYS A 649 -41.46 -47.22 -36.14
CA LYS A 649 -42.85 -47.36 -35.69
C LYS A 649 -42.84 -47.89 -34.24
N ASP A 650 -44.01 -47.74 -33.62
CA ASP A 650 -44.53 -48.29 -32.35
C ASP A 650 -44.24 -47.50 -31.07
#